data_AF-A0A1X6P571-F1
#
_entry.id   AF-A0A1X6P571-F1
#
_cell.length_a   1.000
_cell.length_b   1.000
_cell.length_c   1.000
_cell.angle_alpha   90.00
_cell.angle_beta   90.00
_cell.angle_gamma   90.00
#
_symmetry.space_group_name_H-M   'P 1'
#
loop_
_entity.id
_entity.type
_entity.pdbx_description
1 polymer ?
#
loop_
_entity_poly.entity_id
_entity_poly.type
_entity_poly.pdbx_seq_one_letter_code
_entity_poly.pdbx_strand_id
1 'polypeptide(L)'
;MLHYLCGLTGGSDDGRCPFRVGCRLDKFLRPSFHLGAEADRPLDVIAGQWELAVWTVANYCALLSDDVSSVGGEVHVACPTCGRLIPFSSEVVEGSGIVFCRASHCLGADKPVRILKSIAETTFNEVINAARRLAGGVRGYPILLDLDVMLQAPVLHCTGTIAKRVVLYVLACLPERLRVIAKRILLAIMGKGKITGLYLREFRELVALLVASPDLLGCKLDPVFVLLLQLVQLLNASWRSALTDATAPERNGAAAIMELTAFLIGPLYEEIKPLDPETKNSKVLNLYLHAPIAHVRAQVGAARQDVAYVSDDNIEGHIRGIGRYLYNHANNASQAELFCNMAAMRKANLGFSTPRSHPSSMVYTKHILVCTCWKTLGRDGLADFNAIRKLATDDFDLSLEEDTDTNCLRITLPLHNKVDENGAPRRDANNNKVLGKKEAVRRGLRARQHQLRLCICGKLGKELRSHVVEFAATQRVSKALALSRAASKAARAVAKAAKATATATVLAMERAAAAEAANVTPVAAPVTDSGAEVGAMTDVAVEDDAGVAAATVAALEAFSFESNTDEGVSSARSAGSSACSGGAGSRRTSDEAASSSTRALAEFSPSGTDSGDCESSASSSAPREPTNKNVKRLALSESVRQYLPPMTVLPLAFPKSSVYSTIPGTTPPDGDSSPLAAEVDARLHEQISFLRIFLLRTKSSEFSWWGMRSSVDVEDVTDAAQSLLSRLIAVRQRRLLASESPIP
;
A
#
# COMPACT_ATOMS: atom_id res chain seq x y z
N MET A 1 1.51 11.85 -7.94
CA MET A 1 0.63 11.87 -9.13
C MET A 1 -0.41 10.75 -9.05
N LEU A 2 -0.07 9.46 -9.25
CA LEU A 2 -1.04 8.34 -9.17
C LEU A 2 -1.92 8.35 -7.90
N HIS A 3 -1.34 8.61 -6.73
CA HIS A 3 -2.06 8.71 -5.46
C HIS A 3 -3.17 9.78 -5.40
N TYR A 4 -3.01 10.88 -6.15
CA TYR A 4 -3.99 11.97 -6.21
C TYR A 4 -5.04 11.74 -7.29
N LEU A 5 -4.62 11.33 -8.50
CA LEU A 5 -5.54 11.09 -9.63
C LEU A 5 -6.46 9.89 -9.42
N CYS A 6 -6.03 8.92 -8.61
CA CYS A 6 -6.69 7.61 -8.51
C CYS A 6 -7.27 7.34 -7.11
N GLY A 7 -7.34 8.33 -6.21
CA GLY A 7 -7.93 8.13 -4.88
C GLY A 7 -7.21 7.09 -4.01
N LEU A 8 -5.89 6.91 -4.15
CA LEU A 8 -5.14 5.84 -3.45
C LEU A 8 -4.12 6.39 -2.45
N THR A 9 -4.24 6.00 -1.18
CA THR A 9 -3.08 5.91 -0.28
C THR A 9 -2.12 4.83 -0.79
N GLY A 10 -0.92 4.72 -0.23
CA GLY A 10 0.01 3.61 -0.54
C GLY A 10 -0.43 2.24 -0.01
N GLY A 11 -1.72 1.90 -0.10
CA GLY A 11 -2.34 0.63 0.27
C GLY A 11 -2.89 0.49 1.67
N SER A 12 -3.62 -0.61 1.89
CA SER A 12 -3.89 -1.15 3.22
C SER A 12 -2.59 -1.66 3.86
N ASP A 13 -2.62 -1.99 5.15
CA ASP A 13 -1.41 -2.52 5.79
C ASP A 13 -1.03 -3.92 5.27
N ASP A 14 -2.03 -4.72 4.86
CA ASP A 14 -1.83 -6.04 4.24
C ASP A 14 -1.72 -6.01 2.71
N GLY A 15 -2.34 -5.05 2.01
CA GLY A 15 -2.47 -5.02 0.55
C GLY A 15 -2.12 -3.65 -0.06
N ARG A 16 -0.96 -3.55 -0.70
CA ARG A 16 -0.44 -2.28 -1.25
C ARG A 16 -0.42 -2.15 -2.77
N CYS A 17 -1.13 -3.04 -3.45
CA CYS A 17 -1.20 -3.02 -4.90
C CYS A 17 -2.25 -2.01 -5.41
N PRO A 18 -1.89 -1.11 -6.34
CA PRO A 18 -2.86 -0.26 -7.03
C PRO A 18 -3.52 -0.94 -8.24
N PHE A 19 -3.02 -2.10 -8.70
CA PHE A 19 -3.44 -2.75 -9.95
C PHE A 19 -4.43 -3.90 -9.75
N ARG A 20 -4.30 -4.66 -8.63
CA ARG A 20 -5.14 -5.81 -8.30
C ARG A 20 -5.53 -5.82 -6.83
N VAL A 21 -6.72 -6.32 -6.55
CA VAL A 21 -7.15 -6.64 -5.18
C VAL A 21 -6.49 -7.95 -4.73
N GLY A 22 -6.39 -8.18 -3.41
CA GLY A 22 -5.83 -9.41 -2.84
C GLY A 22 -4.30 -9.56 -2.91
N CYS A 23 -3.60 -8.69 -3.63
CA CYS A 23 -2.14 -8.69 -3.67
C CYS A 23 -1.53 -8.29 -2.32
N ARG A 24 -1.10 -9.28 -1.56
CA ARG A 24 -0.56 -9.14 -0.20
C ARG A 24 0.90 -8.66 -0.18
N LEU A 25 1.19 -7.68 0.66
CA LEU A 25 2.52 -7.07 0.81
C LEU A 25 3.61 -8.05 1.23
N ASP A 26 3.27 -9.07 2.04
CA ASP A 26 4.20 -10.12 2.46
C ASP A 26 4.47 -11.18 1.37
N LYS A 27 3.71 -11.16 0.28
CA LYS A 27 3.81 -12.09 -0.86
C LYS A 27 4.19 -11.42 -2.19
N PHE A 28 4.39 -10.10 -2.21
CA PHE A 28 4.79 -9.29 -3.37
C PHE A 28 5.95 -9.84 -4.22
N LEU A 29 6.88 -10.60 -3.62
CA LEU A 29 8.04 -11.18 -4.29
C LEU A 29 7.93 -12.71 -4.52
N ARG A 30 6.74 -13.29 -4.28
CA ARG A 30 6.45 -14.73 -4.35
C ARG A 30 5.61 -15.04 -5.58
N PRO A 31 6.20 -15.53 -6.68
CA PRO A 31 5.45 -15.79 -7.90
C PRO A 31 4.37 -16.87 -7.73
N SER A 32 4.58 -17.81 -6.80
CA SER A 32 3.58 -18.82 -6.43
C SER A 32 2.26 -18.26 -5.89
N PHE A 33 2.26 -17.02 -5.38
CA PHE A 33 1.05 -16.32 -4.92
C PHE A 33 0.37 -15.50 -6.02
N HIS A 34 1.08 -15.19 -7.12
CA HIS A 34 0.61 -14.30 -8.19
C HIS A 34 0.22 -15.03 -9.47
N LEU A 35 0.74 -16.25 -9.69
CA LEU A 35 0.41 -17.07 -10.85
C LEU A 35 -1.10 -17.41 -10.89
N GLY A 36 -1.80 -16.92 -11.92
CA GLY A 36 -3.25 -17.11 -12.09
C GLY A 36 -4.16 -16.24 -11.20
N ALA A 37 -3.64 -15.16 -10.61
CA ALA A 37 -4.44 -14.24 -9.80
C ALA A 37 -5.09 -13.14 -10.66
N GLU A 38 -6.40 -13.20 -10.89
CA GLU A 38 -7.10 -12.39 -11.92
C GLU A 38 -7.85 -11.14 -11.42
N ALA A 39 -7.94 -10.92 -10.10
CA ALA A 39 -8.80 -9.88 -9.54
C ALA A 39 -8.25 -8.45 -9.70
N ASP A 40 -8.48 -7.85 -10.86
CA ASP A 40 -8.12 -6.46 -11.18
C ASP A 40 -8.80 -5.42 -10.27
N ARG A 41 -8.16 -4.26 -10.13
CA ARG A 41 -8.60 -3.12 -9.30
C ARG A 41 -8.85 -1.86 -10.17
N PRO A 42 -9.88 -1.88 -11.04
CA PRO A 42 -10.28 -0.71 -11.83
C PRO A 42 -10.79 0.44 -10.95
N LEU A 43 -10.96 1.62 -11.54
CA LEU A 43 -11.32 2.84 -10.80
C LEU A 43 -12.67 2.73 -10.08
N ASP A 44 -13.64 2.01 -10.64
CA ASP A 44 -14.94 1.79 -9.99
C ASP A 44 -14.85 0.86 -8.76
N VAL A 45 -13.91 -0.09 -8.75
CA VAL A 45 -13.60 -0.88 -7.55
C VAL A 45 -12.91 -0.02 -6.49
N ILE A 46 -12.08 0.94 -6.89
CA ILE A 46 -11.48 1.93 -5.98
C ILE A 46 -12.56 2.87 -5.41
N ALA A 47 -13.50 3.32 -6.23
CA ALA A 47 -14.65 4.13 -5.81
C ALA A 47 -15.57 3.36 -4.84
N GLY A 48 -15.91 2.10 -5.15
CA GLY A 48 -16.66 1.24 -4.23
C GLY A 48 -15.93 0.97 -2.91
N GLN A 49 -14.59 0.90 -2.94
CA GLN A 49 -13.76 0.79 -1.74
C GLN A 49 -13.74 2.09 -0.93
N TRP A 50 -13.79 3.25 -1.58
CA TRP A 50 -13.99 4.54 -0.91
C TRP A 50 -15.34 4.61 -0.20
N GLU A 51 -16.41 4.25 -0.91
CA GLU A 51 -17.74 4.14 -0.34
C GLU A 51 -17.79 3.15 0.84
N LEU A 52 -17.20 1.96 0.72
CA LEU A 52 -17.14 0.98 1.81
C LEU A 52 -16.44 1.54 3.06
N ALA A 53 -15.36 2.31 2.89
CA ALA A 53 -14.70 2.98 4.01
C ALA A 53 -15.63 4.01 4.67
N VAL A 54 -16.34 4.83 3.88
CA VAL A 54 -17.29 5.84 4.38
C VAL A 54 -18.49 5.19 5.07
N TRP A 55 -19.03 4.09 4.54
CA TRP A 55 -20.12 3.34 5.18
C TRP A 55 -19.69 2.76 6.53
N THR A 56 -18.49 2.20 6.63
CA THR A 56 -17.91 1.72 7.90
C THR A 56 -17.82 2.86 8.93
N VAL A 57 -17.46 4.07 8.50
CA VAL A 57 -17.39 5.27 9.34
C VAL A 57 -18.78 5.78 9.73
N ALA A 58 -19.77 5.70 8.84
CA ALA A 58 -21.17 6.03 9.14
C ALA A 58 -21.74 5.10 10.22
N ASN A 59 -21.49 3.79 10.10
CA ASN A 59 -21.87 2.79 11.10
C ASN A 59 -21.20 3.06 12.45
N TYR A 60 -19.89 3.36 12.47
CA TYR A 60 -19.20 3.81 13.68
C TYR A 60 -19.85 5.05 14.29
N CYS A 61 -20.20 6.06 13.48
CA CYS A 61 -20.81 7.29 13.97
C CYS A 61 -22.19 7.12 14.58
N ALA A 62 -22.95 6.11 14.15
CA ALA A 62 -24.25 5.76 14.70
C ALA A 62 -24.14 4.86 15.94
N LEU A 63 -23.20 3.92 15.95
CA LEU A 63 -23.04 2.87 16.97
C LEU A 63 -21.96 3.19 18.04
N LEU A 64 -21.44 4.41 18.09
CA LEU A 64 -20.43 4.81 19.09
C LEU A 64 -21.01 4.93 20.51
N SER A 65 -22.32 5.14 20.64
CA SER A 65 -22.99 5.47 21.89
C SER A 65 -23.99 4.39 22.24
N ASP A 66 -23.90 3.83 23.46
CA ASP A 66 -24.85 2.82 23.94
C ASP A 66 -26.30 3.35 24.01
N ASP A 67 -26.48 4.67 24.15
CA ASP A 67 -27.78 5.35 24.00
C ASP A 67 -28.47 5.12 22.63
N VAL A 68 -27.76 4.67 21.58
CA VAL A 68 -28.32 4.52 20.23
C VAL A 68 -28.46 3.04 19.88
N SER A 69 -29.69 2.62 19.60
CA SER A 69 -30.02 1.22 19.27
C SER A 69 -30.83 1.12 17.98
N SER A 70 -30.90 -0.09 17.40
CA SER A 70 -31.66 -0.40 16.19
C SER A 70 -32.63 -1.53 16.48
N VAL A 71 -33.93 -1.29 16.26
CA VAL A 71 -35.00 -2.26 16.52
C VAL A 71 -35.91 -2.30 15.31
N GLY A 72 -36.13 -3.47 14.70
CA GLY A 72 -36.94 -3.61 13.48
C GLY A 72 -36.41 -2.87 12.25
N GLY A 73 -35.15 -2.40 12.27
CA GLY A 73 -34.56 -1.55 11.25
C GLY A 73 -34.75 -0.04 11.49
N GLU A 74 -35.46 0.34 12.54
CA GLU A 74 -35.61 1.73 12.97
C GLU A 74 -34.59 2.09 14.05
N VAL A 75 -33.88 3.20 13.87
CA VAL A 75 -32.89 3.69 14.82
C VAL A 75 -33.57 4.50 15.91
N HIS A 76 -33.19 4.22 17.15
CA HIS A 76 -33.72 4.83 18.36
C HIS A 76 -32.61 5.48 19.18
N VAL A 77 -32.96 6.48 19.97
CA VAL A 77 -32.10 7.02 21.03
C VAL A 77 -32.80 6.92 22.38
N ALA A 78 -32.10 6.44 23.39
CA ALA A 78 -32.59 6.37 24.76
C ALA A 78 -32.79 7.79 25.33
N CYS A 79 -33.94 8.03 25.98
CA CYS A 79 -34.15 9.26 26.71
C CYS A 79 -33.21 9.31 27.94
N PRO A 80 -32.35 10.34 28.10
CA PRO A 80 -31.40 10.43 29.21
C PRO A 80 -32.07 10.65 30.59
N THR A 81 -33.40 10.72 30.66
CA THR A 81 -34.17 10.95 31.89
C THR A 81 -35.05 9.77 32.27
N CYS A 82 -35.50 8.93 31.32
CA CYS A 82 -36.39 7.80 31.60
C CYS A 82 -36.04 6.51 30.85
N GLY A 83 -34.89 6.45 30.17
CA GLY A 83 -34.41 5.28 29.42
C GLY A 83 -35.22 4.92 28.15
N ARG A 84 -36.46 5.40 28.03
CA ARG A 84 -37.36 5.04 26.92
C ARG A 84 -36.74 5.38 25.57
N LEU A 85 -36.75 4.39 24.67
CA LEU A 85 -36.32 4.53 23.28
C LEU A 85 -37.23 5.50 22.52
N ILE A 86 -36.63 6.50 21.88
CA ILE A 86 -37.28 7.50 21.03
C ILE A 86 -36.86 7.22 19.58
N PRO A 87 -37.79 6.91 18.66
CA PRO A 87 -37.45 6.61 17.27
C PRO A 87 -36.97 7.85 16.52
N PHE A 88 -35.95 7.71 15.67
CA PHE A 88 -35.44 8.78 14.82
C PHE A 88 -36.51 9.34 13.86
N SER A 89 -37.49 8.53 13.45
CA SER A 89 -38.64 9.00 12.65
C SER A 89 -39.50 10.07 13.34
N SER A 90 -39.39 10.22 14.67
CA SER A 90 -40.10 11.25 15.45
C SER A 90 -39.40 12.62 15.51
N GLU A 91 -38.37 12.81 14.68
CA GLU A 91 -37.65 14.07 14.49
C GLU A 91 -38.60 15.25 14.21
N VAL A 92 -38.37 16.39 14.87
CA VAL A 92 -39.29 17.54 14.80
C VAL A 92 -39.13 18.36 13.50
N VAL A 93 -37.93 18.38 12.94
CA VAL A 93 -37.62 18.98 11.65
C VAL A 93 -36.68 18.02 10.93
N GLU A 94 -37.05 17.60 9.71
CA GLU A 94 -36.27 16.64 8.93
C GLU A 94 -34.81 17.10 8.78
N GLY A 95 -33.89 16.29 9.31
CA GLY A 95 -32.46 16.55 9.32
C GLY A 95 -31.97 17.61 10.31
N SER A 96 -32.60 17.70 11.48
CA SER A 96 -32.12 18.49 12.63
C SER A 96 -31.27 17.68 13.62
N GLY A 97 -31.40 16.36 13.62
CA GLY A 97 -30.80 15.44 14.58
C GLY A 97 -31.46 15.47 15.97
N ILE A 98 -32.65 16.08 16.10
CA ILE A 98 -33.31 16.38 17.38
C ILE A 98 -34.67 15.66 17.49
N VAL A 99 -34.80 14.84 18.52
CA VAL A 99 -36.05 14.18 18.93
C VAL A 99 -36.43 14.60 20.36
N PHE A 100 -37.67 14.32 20.78
CA PHE A 100 -38.20 14.70 22.10
C PHE A 100 -38.92 13.52 22.74
N CYS A 101 -38.83 13.40 24.07
CA CYS A 101 -39.42 12.26 24.79
C CYS A 101 -40.91 12.50 25.04
N ARG A 102 -41.80 11.90 24.24
CA ARG A 102 -43.26 12.02 24.43
C ARG A 102 -43.84 11.09 25.50
N ALA A 103 -43.03 10.63 26.45
CA ALA A 103 -43.51 9.79 27.55
C ALA A 103 -44.23 10.64 28.60
N SER A 104 -45.43 10.22 29.00
CA SER A 104 -46.15 10.79 30.13
C SER A 104 -45.26 10.78 31.38
N HIS A 105 -45.22 11.90 32.09
CA HIS A 105 -44.43 12.12 33.32
C HIS A 105 -42.89 12.09 33.15
N CYS A 106 -42.34 12.11 31.93
CA CYS A 106 -40.89 12.28 31.76
C CYS A 106 -40.46 13.72 32.09
N LEU A 107 -39.56 13.89 33.08
CA LEU A 107 -38.97 15.19 33.47
C LEU A 107 -38.05 15.82 32.40
N GLY A 108 -37.89 15.14 31.26
CA GLY A 108 -37.17 15.59 30.08
C GLY A 108 -38.02 15.70 28.82
N ALA A 109 -39.36 15.67 28.93
CA ALA A 109 -40.25 15.58 27.76
C ALA A 109 -40.02 16.67 26.69
N ASP A 110 -39.86 17.92 27.12
CA ASP A 110 -39.61 19.08 26.25
C ASP A 110 -38.12 19.43 26.07
N LYS A 111 -37.20 18.56 26.52
CA LYS A 111 -35.76 18.77 26.33
C LYS A 111 -35.31 18.11 25.02
N PRO A 112 -34.58 18.84 24.14
CA PRO A 112 -34.12 18.28 22.88
C PRO A 112 -33.08 17.19 23.10
N VAL A 113 -33.40 15.95 22.71
CA VAL A 113 -32.47 14.81 22.72
C VAL A 113 -31.78 14.78 21.36
N ARG A 114 -30.45 14.96 21.36
CA ARG A 114 -29.63 14.89 20.15
C ARG A 114 -29.20 13.45 19.89
N ILE A 115 -29.44 12.97 18.67
CA ILE A 115 -28.94 11.68 18.19
C ILE A 115 -27.43 11.74 17.93
N LEU A 116 -26.92 12.88 17.47
CA LEU A 116 -25.48 13.08 17.28
C LEU A 116 -24.77 13.33 18.61
N LYS A 117 -23.90 12.39 19.00
CA LYS A 117 -22.90 12.57 20.06
C LYS A 117 -21.61 13.19 19.51
N SER A 118 -20.89 13.96 20.33
CA SER A 118 -19.57 14.52 19.97
C SER A 118 -18.52 13.42 19.81
N ILE A 119 -17.54 13.62 18.92
CA ILE A 119 -16.41 12.70 18.71
C ILE A 119 -15.13 13.53 18.66
N ALA A 120 -14.12 13.15 19.44
CA ALA A 120 -12.82 13.82 19.41
C ALA A 120 -12.18 13.75 18.00
N GLU A 121 -11.62 14.88 17.54
CA GLU A 121 -10.99 15.02 16.21
C GLU A 121 -9.94 13.93 15.94
N THR A 122 -9.15 13.59 16.96
CA THR A 122 -8.13 12.54 16.94
C THR A 122 -8.74 11.15 16.71
N THR A 123 -9.77 10.79 17.48
CA THR A 123 -10.48 9.50 17.38
C THR A 123 -11.15 9.34 16.02
N PHE A 124 -11.84 10.39 15.55
CA PHE A 124 -12.50 10.37 14.25
C PHE A 124 -11.50 10.20 13.09
N ASN A 125 -10.37 10.89 13.16
CA ASN A 125 -9.27 10.73 12.20
C ASN A 125 -8.63 9.32 12.29
N GLU A 126 -8.43 8.77 13.50
CA GLU A 126 -7.92 7.39 13.68
C GLU A 126 -8.88 6.37 13.01
N VAL A 127 -10.19 6.46 13.26
CA VAL A 127 -11.22 5.58 12.70
C VAL A 127 -11.30 5.69 11.17
N ILE A 128 -11.37 6.91 10.60
CA ILE A 128 -11.38 7.10 9.14
C ILE A 128 -10.14 6.46 8.50
N ASN A 129 -8.96 6.67 9.07
CA ASN A 129 -7.73 6.08 8.52
C ASN A 129 -7.68 4.54 8.69
N ALA A 130 -8.35 3.97 9.69
CA ALA A 130 -8.50 2.52 9.86
C ALA A 130 -9.52 1.92 8.88
N ALA A 131 -10.71 2.49 8.74
CA ALA A 131 -11.72 2.07 7.77
C ALA A 131 -11.19 2.11 6.34
N ARG A 132 -10.53 3.21 5.96
CA ARG A 132 -9.85 3.34 4.65
C ARG A 132 -8.74 2.31 4.44
N ARG A 133 -8.05 1.89 5.51
CA ARG A 133 -7.08 0.79 5.44
C ARG A 133 -7.79 -0.57 5.26
N LEU A 134 -8.86 -0.86 5.98
CA LEU A 134 -9.63 -2.09 5.78
C LEU A 134 -10.12 -2.21 4.33
N ALA A 135 -10.69 -1.15 3.77
CA ALA A 135 -11.15 -1.08 2.37
C ALA A 135 -10.01 -0.90 1.33
N GLY A 136 -8.82 -1.45 1.57
CA GLY A 136 -7.75 -1.52 0.56
C GLY A 136 -6.88 -0.26 0.40
N GLY A 137 -6.98 0.74 1.28
CA GLY A 137 -6.07 1.89 1.33
C GLY A 137 -6.44 3.07 0.44
N VAL A 138 -7.72 3.41 0.35
CA VAL A 138 -8.28 4.52 -0.44
C VAL A 138 -8.12 5.90 0.23
N ARG A 139 -8.27 7.00 -0.51
CA ARG A 139 -8.10 8.41 -0.09
C ARG A 139 -9.34 9.28 -0.28
N GLY A 140 -10.18 8.92 -1.25
CA GLY A 140 -11.18 9.76 -1.89
C GLY A 140 -11.67 9.07 -3.17
N TYR A 141 -12.53 9.72 -3.93
CA TYR A 141 -12.91 9.21 -5.25
C TYR A 141 -11.76 9.34 -6.26
N PRO A 142 -11.67 8.47 -7.28
CA PRO A 142 -10.75 8.67 -8.40
C PRO A 142 -11.20 9.88 -9.24
N ILE A 143 -10.32 10.86 -9.43
CA ILE A 143 -10.58 12.04 -10.29
C ILE A 143 -10.89 11.63 -11.74
N LEU A 144 -10.42 10.46 -12.16
CA LEU A 144 -10.58 9.92 -13.51
C LEU A 144 -11.68 8.84 -13.62
N LEU A 145 -12.59 8.74 -12.62
CA LEU A 145 -13.57 7.64 -12.52
C LEU A 145 -14.41 7.43 -13.79
N ASP A 146 -14.85 8.52 -14.43
CA ASP A 146 -15.69 8.49 -15.63
C ASP A 146 -14.89 8.40 -16.96
N LEU A 147 -13.57 8.18 -16.87
CA LEU A 147 -12.71 8.02 -18.04
C LEU A 147 -12.28 6.56 -18.19
N ASP A 148 -12.29 6.06 -19.43
CA ASP A 148 -11.75 4.74 -19.78
C ASP A 148 -10.20 4.78 -19.73
N VAL A 149 -9.65 4.66 -18.52
CA VAL A 149 -8.21 4.70 -18.26
C VAL A 149 -7.76 3.53 -17.37
N MET A 150 -6.72 2.82 -17.82
CA MET A 150 -6.07 1.76 -17.06
C MET A 150 -4.81 2.25 -16.35
N LEU A 151 -4.64 1.87 -15.09
CA LEU A 151 -3.43 2.15 -14.32
C LEU A 151 -2.25 1.29 -14.82
N GLN A 152 -1.27 1.93 -15.46
CA GLN A 152 -0.07 1.27 -15.96
C GLN A 152 1.08 1.33 -14.94
N ALA A 153 1.91 0.29 -14.88
CA ALA A 153 3.10 0.28 -14.04
C ALA A 153 4.15 1.27 -14.57
N PRO A 154 4.72 2.15 -13.71
CA PRO A 154 5.65 3.19 -14.15
C PRO A 154 7.02 2.58 -14.48
N VAL A 155 7.24 2.29 -15.75
CA VAL A 155 8.36 1.51 -16.29
C VAL A 155 9.73 2.03 -15.85
N LEU A 156 9.99 3.33 -16.00
CA LEU A 156 11.27 3.95 -15.65
C LEU A 156 11.47 3.98 -14.13
N HIS A 157 10.41 4.24 -13.36
CA HIS A 157 10.46 4.18 -11.90
C HIS A 157 10.71 2.74 -11.40
N CYS A 158 10.04 1.74 -11.97
CA CYS A 158 10.25 0.34 -11.65
C CYS A 158 11.67 -0.11 -12.04
N THR A 159 11.97 -0.16 -13.35
CA THR A 159 13.26 -0.66 -13.88
C THR A 159 14.45 0.13 -13.33
N GLY A 160 14.34 1.46 -13.27
CA GLY A 160 15.39 2.35 -12.77
C GLY A 160 15.58 2.27 -11.26
N THR A 161 14.52 2.12 -10.45
CA THR A 161 14.69 1.95 -8.99
C THR A 161 15.23 0.57 -8.66
N ILE A 162 14.81 -0.49 -9.36
CA ILE A 162 15.40 -1.83 -9.23
C ILE A 162 16.91 -1.76 -9.53
N ALA A 163 17.27 -1.20 -10.69
CA ALA A 163 18.68 -1.02 -11.06
C ALA A 163 19.46 -0.18 -10.02
N LYS A 164 18.91 0.96 -9.57
CA LYS A 164 19.52 1.81 -8.55
C LYS A 164 19.78 1.06 -7.25
N ARG A 165 18.78 0.35 -6.73
CA ARG A 165 18.89 -0.36 -5.46
C ARG A 165 19.83 -1.56 -5.54
N VAL A 166 19.82 -2.31 -6.63
CA VAL A 166 20.76 -3.42 -6.83
C VAL A 166 22.21 -2.92 -6.95
N VAL A 167 22.47 -1.86 -7.73
CA VAL A 167 23.83 -1.27 -7.82
C VAL A 167 24.29 -0.74 -6.46
N LEU A 168 23.43 -0.04 -5.73
CA LEU A 168 23.78 0.46 -4.39
C LEU A 168 24.02 -0.68 -3.38
N TYR A 169 23.21 -1.73 -3.40
CA TYR A 169 23.38 -2.90 -2.53
C TYR A 169 24.71 -3.61 -2.82
N VAL A 170 25.03 -3.89 -4.09
CA VAL A 170 26.32 -4.48 -4.48
C VAL A 170 27.49 -3.61 -4.01
N LEU A 171 27.40 -2.29 -4.17
CA LEU A 171 28.41 -1.35 -3.68
C LEU A 171 28.51 -1.33 -2.14
N ALA A 172 27.39 -1.44 -1.42
CA ALA A 172 27.36 -1.48 0.05
C ALA A 172 27.97 -2.77 0.63
N CYS A 173 27.97 -3.87 -0.13
CA CYS A 173 28.66 -5.11 0.22
C CYS A 173 30.19 -5.08 -0.02
N LEU A 174 30.72 -4.06 -0.70
CA LEU A 174 32.17 -3.96 -0.92
C LEU A 174 32.89 -3.42 0.33
N PRO A 175 34.12 -3.89 0.63
CA PRO A 175 35.01 -3.26 1.61
C PRO A 175 35.18 -1.76 1.31
N GLU A 176 35.20 -0.91 2.34
CA GLU A 176 35.07 0.55 2.18
C GLU A 176 36.03 1.16 1.16
N ARG A 177 37.30 0.73 1.17
CA ARG A 177 38.32 1.16 0.20
C ARG A 177 37.91 0.85 -1.25
N LEU A 178 37.42 -0.36 -1.51
CA LEU A 178 36.93 -0.77 -2.83
C LEU A 178 35.62 -0.06 -3.18
N ARG A 179 34.71 0.11 -2.21
CA ARG A 179 33.46 0.87 -2.37
C ARG A 179 33.73 2.29 -2.88
N VAL A 180 34.68 3.01 -2.27
CA VAL A 180 35.06 4.37 -2.70
C VAL A 180 35.69 4.39 -4.09
N ILE A 181 36.60 3.45 -4.40
CA ILE A 181 37.26 3.35 -5.71
C ILE A 181 36.25 3.03 -6.81
N ALA A 182 35.42 2.01 -6.63
CA ALA A 182 34.36 1.61 -7.56
C ALA A 182 33.38 2.77 -7.80
N LYS A 183 32.91 3.45 -6.74
CA LYS A 183 32.05 4.63 -6.87
C LYS A 183 32.70 5.73 -7.74
N ARG A 184 34.00 6.02 -7.57
CA ARG A 184 34.73 6.99 -8.42
C ARG A 184 34.83 6.54 -9.88
N ILE A 185 35.16 5.27 -10.14
CA ILE A 185 35.27 4.71 -11.50
C ILE A 185 33.92 4.80 -12.22
N LEU A 186 32.83 4.36 -11.59
CA LEU A 186 31.49 4.40 -12.19
C LEU A 186 31.04 5.84 -12.46
N LEU A 187 31.30 6.76 -11.53
CA LEU A 187 31.02 8.19 -11.73
C LEU A 187 31.79 8.81 -12.89
N ALA A 188 33.08 8.49 -13.03
CA ALA A 188 33.90 8.95 -14.14
C ALA A 188 33.42 8.37 -15.49
N ILE A 189 33.00 7.10 -15.53
CA ILE A 189 32.45 6.49 -16.75
C ILE A 189 31.16 7.18 -17.20
N MET A 190 30.28 7.52 -16.25
CA MET A 190 28.99 8.21 -16.47
C MET A 190 29.10 9.74 -16.60
N GLY A 191 30.27 10.32 -16.35
CA GLY A 191 30.48 11.78 -16.41
C GLY A 191 29.73 12.57 -15.35
N LYS A 192 29.60 12.04 -14.12
CA LYS A 192 28.89 12.69 -13.00
C LYS A 192 29.81 12.92 -11.79
N GLY A 193 29.61 14.02 -11.07
CA GLY A 193 30.36 14.31 -9.84
C GLY A 193 29.89 13.55 -8.59
N LYS A 194 28.61 13.13 -8.54
CA LYS A 194 28.01 12.47 -7.36
C LYS A 194 26.93 11.45 -7.77
N ILE A 195 26.80 10.36 -7.01
CA ILE A 195 25.83 9.27 -7.28
C ILE A 195 24.38 9.76 -7.17
N THR A 196 24.11 10.74 -6.31
CA THR A 196 22.77 11.37 -6.21
C THR A 196 22.40 12.20 -7.44
N GLY A 197 23.36 12.52 -8.33
CA GLY A 197 23.13 13.15 -9.62
C GLY A 197 22.94 12.18 -10.80
N LEU A 198 22.80 10.89 -10.52
CA LEU A 198 22.46 9.88 -11.53
C LEU A 198 20.94 9.77 -11.71
N TYR A 199 20.48 9.86 -12.96
CA TYR A 199 19.08 9.61 -13.32
C TYR A 199 18.76 8.11 -13.28
N LEU A 200 17.48 7.76 -13.14
CA LEU A 200 17.01 6.38 -13.13
C LEU A 200 17.42 5.59 -14.38
N ARG A 201 17.45 6.24 -15.55
CA ARG A 201 17.93 5.64 -16.81
C ARG A 201 19.42 5.28 -16.75
N GLU A 202 20.24 6.14 -16.15
CA GLU A 202 21.69 5.97 -16.02
C GLU A 202 22.03 4.79 -15.09
N PHE A 203 21.20 4.51 -14.06
CA PHE A 203 21.36 3.30 -13.25
C PHE A 203 21.14 2.00 -14.05
N ARG A 204 20.22 1.98 -15.04
CA ARG A 204 20.08 0.80 -15.93
C ARG A 204 21.29 0.62 -16.84
N GLU A 205 21.87 1.73 -17.32
CA GLU A 205 23.12 1.69 -18.10
C GLU A 205 24.30 1.19 -17.26
N LEU A 206 24.35 1.55 -15.97
CA LEU A 206 25.31 1.01 -15.01
C LEU A 206 25.13 -0.49 -14.75
N VAL A 207 23.90 -1.02 -14.66
CA VAL A 207 23.69 -2.47 -14.54
C VAL A 207 24.23 -3.21 -15.77
N ALA A 208 23.91 -2.74 -16.98
CA ALA A 208 24.45 -3.31 -18.22
C ALA A 208 25.99 -3.29 -18.26
N LEU A 209 26.60 -2.18 -17.82
CA LEU A 209 28.05 -2.03 -17.72
C LEU A 209 28.67 -3.03 -16.73
N LEU A 210 28.07 -3.20 -15.55
CA LEU A 210 28.55 -4.12 -14.51
C LEU A 210 28.37 -5.60 -14.90
N VAL A 211 27.32 -5.93 -15.67
CA VAL A 211 27.19 -7.27 -16.28
C VAL A 211 28.29 -7.49 -17.33
N ALA A 212 28.56 -6.50 -18.18
CA ALA A 212 29.59 -6.59 -19.22
C ALA A 212 31.02 -6.65 -18.66
N SER A 213 31.31 -5.90 -17.58
CA SER A 213 32.62 -5.77 -16.95
C SER A 213 32.47 -5.61 -15.43
N PRO A 214 32.30 -6.71 -14.68
CA PRO A 214 32.18 -6.66 -13.21
C PRO A 214 33.49 -6.24 -12.52
N ASP A 215 34.63 -6.40 -13.22
CA ASP A 215 35.97 -6.05 -12.72
C ASP A 215 36.12 -4.55 -12.38
N LEU A 216 35.21 -3.70 -12.88
CA LEU A 216 35.08 -2.29 -12.51
C LEU A 216 34.80 -2.06 -11.01
N LEU A 217 34.37 -3.09 -10.29
CA LEU A 217 34.18 -3.06 -8.83
C LEU A 217 35.47 -3.34 -8.04
N GLY A 218 36.55 -3.74 -8.72
CA GLY A 218 37.87 -3.98 -8.11
C GLY A 218 38.00 -5.32 -7.36
N CYS A 219 37.00 -6.19 -7.42
CA CYS A 219 37.04 -7.53 -6.81
C CYS A 219 36.12 -8.51 -7.54
N LYS A 220 36.37 -9.81 -7.36
CA LYS A 220 35.44 -10.87 -7.75
C LYS A 220 34.20 -10.84 -6.83
N LEU A 221 33.02 -10.63 -7.40
CA LEU A 221 31.75 -10.70 -6.67
C LEU A 221 31.39 -12.15 -6.28
N ASP A 222 30.60 -12.29 -5.21
CA ASP A 222 29.84 -13.52 -4.95
C ASP A 222 28.90 -13.80 -6.16
N PRO A 223 28.77 -15.05 -6.63
CA PRO A 223 27.94 -15.41 -7.77
C PRO A 223 26.51 -14.84 -7.71
N VAL A 224 25.89 -14.74 -6.53
CA VAL A 224 24.51 -14.25 -6.41
C VAL A 224 24.33 -12.82 -6.91
N PHE A 225 25.34 -11.96 -6.71
CA PHE A 225 25.29 -10.58 -7.19
C PHE A 225 25.47 -10.50 -8.70
N VAL A 226 26.24 -11.41 -9.30
CA VAL A 226 26.37 -11.53 -10.76
C VAL A 226 25.05 -11.98 -11.38
N LEU A 227 24.41 -13.01 -10.80
CA LEU A 227 23.09 -13.49 -11.24
C LEU A 227 22.03 -12.39 -11.12
N LEU A 228 22.01 -11.66 -10.00
CA LEU A 228 21.07 -10.56 -9.78
C LEU A 228 21.26 -9.42 -10.80
N LEU A 229 22.51 -9.02 -11.09
CA LEU A 229 22.81 -8.02 -12.11
C LEU A 229 22.41 -8.50 -13.51
N GLN A 230 22.68 -9.76 -13.86
CA GLN A 230 22.27 -10.36 -15.15
C GLN A 230 20.75 -10.39 -15.30
N LEU A 231 20.02 -10.84 -14.27
CA LEU A 231 18.56 -10.87 -14.29
C LEU A 231 17.96 -9.46 -14.37
N VAL A 232 18.46 -8.49 -13.59
CA VAL A 232 17.98 -7.10 -13.68
C VAL A 232 18.29 -6.48 -15.04
N GLN A 233 19.43 -6.80 -15.66
CA GLN A 233 19.69 -6.37 -17.03
C GLN A 233 18.71 -6.98 -18.03
N LEU A 234 18.41 -8.28 -17.90
CA LEU A 234 17.44 -8.94 -18.78
C LEU A 234 16.04 -8.32 -18.61
N LEU A 235 15.57 -8.11 -17.38
CA LEU A 235 14.31 -7.42 -17.06
C LEU A 235 14.24 -6.01 -17.65
N ASN A 236 15.34 -5.23 -17.53
CA ASN A 236 15.43 -3.88 -18.06
C ASN A 236 15.37 -3.84 -19.60
N ALA A 237 15.90 -4.87 -20.27
CA ALA A 237 15.87 -4.98 -21.72
C ALA A 237 14.51 -5.47 -22.22
N SER A 238 13.99 -6.56 -21.64
CA SER A 238 12.75 -7.20 -22.07
C SER A 238 11.51 -6.33 -21.82
N TRP A 239 11.40 -5.68 -20.66
CA TRP A 239 10.32 -4.71 -20.42
C TRP A 239 10.36 -3.58 -21.46
N ARG A 240 11.54 -3.10 -21.87
CA ARG A 240 11.63 -2.07 -22.91
C ARG A 240 11.20 -2.56 -24.28
N SER A 241 11.66 -3.74 -24.71
CA SER A 241 11.22 -4.34 -25.96
C SER A 241 9.71 -4.55 -25.99
N ALA A 242 9.08 -4.94 -24.87
CA ALA A 242 7.63 -5.06 -24.78
C ALA A 242 6.85 -3.74 -25.04
N LEU A 243 7.51 -2.59 -24.94
CA LEU A 243 6.94 -1.27 -25.22
C LEU A 243 7.29 -0.71 -26.59
N THR A 244 8.50 -1.02 -27.09
CA THR A 244 9.06 -0.38 -28.29
C THR A 244 9.09 -1.27 -29.52
N ASP A 245 8.90 -2.58 -29.37
CA ASP A 245 8.97 -3.51 -30.49
C ASP A 245 7.71 -3.40 -31.37
N ALA A 246 7.94 -3.48 -32.69
CA ALA A 246 6.98 -3.02 -33.68
C ALA A 246 5.76 -3.94 -33.80
N THR A 247 5.96 -5.25 -33.69
CA THR A 247 4.89 -6.25 -33.92
C THR A 247 4.32 -6.77 -32.60
N ALA A 248 3.05 -7.22 -32.62
CA ALA A 248 2.42 -7.80 -31.43
C ALA A 248 3.13 -9.07 -30.91
N PRO A 249 3.58 -10.02 -31.76
CA PRO A 249 4.35 -11.18 -31.30
C PRO A 249 5.68 -10.79 -30.64
N GLU A 250 6.38 -9.76 -31.14
CA GLU A 250 7.63 -9.31 -30.53
C GLU A 250 7.41 -8.71 -29.15
N ARG A 251 6.38 -7.88 -28.99
CA ARG A 251 6.00 -7.35 -27.67
C ARG A 251 5.58 -8.46 -26.71
N ASN A 252 4.83 -9.46 -27.18
CA ASN A 252 4.41 -10.58 -26.35
C ASN A 252 5.61 -11.42 -25.89
N GLY A 253 6.52 -11.78 -26.80
CA GLY A 253 7.74 -12.51 -26.44
C GLY A 253 8.61 -11.73 -25.45
N ALA A 254 8.77 -10.42 -25.66
CA ALA A 254 9.49 -9.57 -24.73
C ALA A 254 8.82 -9.50 -23.34
N ALA A 255 7.48 -9.46 -23.30
CA ALA A 255 6.71 -9.47 -22.05
C ALA A 255 6.81 -10.82 -21.31
N ALA A 256 6.86 -11.95 -22.03
CA ALA A 256 7.09 -13.28 -21.45
C ALA A 256 8.47 -13.38 -20.77
N ILE A 257 9.51 -12.90 -21.46
CA ILE A 257 10.88 -12.83 -20.90
C ILE A 257 10.90 -11.96 -19.65
N MET A 258 10.22 -10.81 -19.66
CA MET A 258 10.15 -9.89 -18.53
C MET A 258 9.50 -10.55 -17.32
N GLU A 259 8.34 -11.19 -17.48
CA GLU A 259 7.62 -11.88 -16.40
C GLU A 259 8.44 -13.03 -15.83
N LEU A 260 8.95 -13.94 -16.66
CA LEU A 260 9.82 -15.03 -16.23
C LEU A 260 11.07 -14.51 -15.49
N THR A 261 11.68 -13.43 -15.98
CA THR A 261 12.84 -12.82 -15.32
C THR A 261 12.46 -12.24 -13.96
N ALA A 262 11.29 -11.61 -13.84
CA ALA A 262 10.77 -11.10 -12.57
C ALA A 262 10.46 -12.23 -11.58
N PHE A 263 9.86 -13.34 -12.05
CA PHE A 263 9.64 -14.57 -11.30
C PHE A 263 10.94 -15.13 -10.72
N LEU A 264 12.06 -15.02 -11.45
CA LEU A 264 13.37 -15.48 -11.01
C LEU A 264 14.04 -14.49 -10.03
N ILE A 265 13.84 -13.18 -10.21
CA ILE A 265 14.37 -12.14 -9.29
C ILE A 265 13.66 -12.18 -7.93
N GLY A 266 12.33 -12.34 -7.89
CA GLY A 266 11.52 -12.21 -6.68
C GLY A 266 12.03 -13.04 -5.49
N PRO A 267 12.03 -14.39 -5.59
CA PRO A 267 12.48 -15.27 -4.51
C PRO A 267 13.96 -15.10 -4.17
N LEU A 268 14.80 -14.82 -5.17
CA LEU A 268 16.24 -14.57 -4.98
C LEU A 268 16.47 -13.31 -4.16
N TYR A 269 15.81 -12.21 -4.54
CA TYR A 269 15.93 -10.93 -3.89
C TYR A 269 15.32 -10.95 -2.49
N GLU A 270 14.19 -11.64 -2.27
CA GLU A 270 13.60 -11.77 -0.94
C GLU A 270 14.53 -12.49 0.05
N GLU A 271 15.27 -13.52 -0.40
CA GLU A 271 16.21 -14.25 0.46
C GLU A 271 17.42 -13.37 0.86
N ILE A 272 18.00 -12.62 -0.08
CA ILE A 272 19.23 -11.83 0.18
C ILE A 272 18.98 -10.39 0.66
N LYS A 273 17.80 -9.81 0.45
CA LYS A 273 17.48 -8.44 0.88
C LYS A 273 17.68 -8.18 2.38
N PRO A 274 17.39 -9.11 3.32
CA PRO A 274 17.64 -8.89 4.75
C PRO A 274 19.10 -8.57 5.09
N LEU A 275 20.05 -8.96 4.23
CA LEU A 275 21.47 -8.69 4.38
C LEU A 275 21.91 -7.30 3.88
N ASP A 276 21.04 -6.55 3.19
CA ASP A 276 21.35 -5.21 2.69
C ASP A 276 21.71 -4.25 3.85
N PRO A 277 22.95 -3.72 3.91
CA PRO A 277 23.38 -2.84 4.98
C PRO A 277 22.55 -1.54 5.02
N GLU A 278 22.22 -1.00 3.85
CA GLU A 278 21.66 0.35 3.67
C GLU A 278 20.14 0.32 3.48
N THR A 279 19.59 -0.61 2.68
CA THR A 279 18.19 -0.52 2.19
C THR A 279 17.27 -1.69 2.54
N LYS A 280 17.70 -2.64 3.39
CA LYS A 280 16.88 -3.79 3.85
C LYS A 280 15.47 -3.44 4.32
N ASN A 281 15.30 -2.29 4.99
CA ASN A 281 14.01 -1.82 5.52
C ASN A 281 13.15 -1.08 4.48
N SER A 282 13.69 -0.76 3.29
CA SER A 282 12.96 -0.05 2.24
C SER A 282 11.90 -0.94 1.60
N LYS A 283 10.62 -0.66 1.84
CA LYS A 283 9.50 -1.39 1.23
C LYS A 283 9.24 -1.03 -0.23
N VAL A 284 9.61 0.18 -0.64
CA VAL A 284 9.28 0.75 -1.97
C VAL A 284 9.76 -0.15 -3.11
N LEU A 285 10.92 -0.79 -2.97
CA LEU A 285 11.44 -1.71 -3.97
C LEU A 285 10.61 -3.00 -4.13
N ASN A 286 9.96 -3.50 -3.06
CA ASN A 286 9.10 -4.68 -3.19
C ASN A 286 7.89 -4.38 -4.08
N LEU A 287 7.34 -3.17 -4.02
CA LEU A 287 6.26 -2.73 -4.91
C LEU A 287 6.72 -2.66 -6.37
N TYR A 288 7.94 -2.15 -6.62
CA TYR A 288 8.50 -2.05 -7.96
C TYR A 288 8.88 -3.41 -8.58
N LEU A 289 9.28 -4.39 -7.78
CA LEU A 289 9.49 -5.78 -8.22
C LEU A 289 8.18 -6.57 -8.35
N HIS A 290 7.19 -6.30 -7.50
CA HIS A 290 5.86 -6.91 -7.57
C HIS A 290 5.15 -6.59 -8.89
N ALA A 291 5.28 -5.36 -9.41
CA ALA A 291 4.65 -4.96 -10.67
C ALA A 291 4.94 -5.94 -11.84
N PRO A 292 6.20 -6.20 -12.23
CA PRO A 292 6.50 -7.17 -13.29
C PRO A 292 6.32 -8.65 -12.89
N ILE A 293 6.20 -8.98 -11.60
CA ILE A 293 5.84 -10.35 -11.15
C ILE A 293 4.35 -10.64 -11.33
N ALA A 294 3.47 -9.65 -11.21
CA ALA A 294 2.02 -9.90 -11.11
C ALA A 294 1.15 -9.23 -12.18
N HIS A 295 1.57 -8.08 -12.73
CA HIS A 295 0.66 -7.19 -13.47
C HIS A 295 1.12 -6.85 -14.88
N VAL A 296 2.42 -6.67 -15.09
CA VAL A 296 2.91 -6.03 -16.33
C VAL A 296 2.68 -6.90 -17.57
N ARG A 297 2.71 -8.24 -17.47
CA ARG A 297 2.40 -9.15 -18.60
C ARG A 297 1.08 -8.80 -19.27
N ALA A 298 0.02 -8.57 -18.48
CA ALA A 298 -1.29 -8.16 -18.99
C ALA A 298 -1.28 -6.73 -19.60
N GLN A 299 -0.46 -5.82 -19.06
CA GLN A 299 -0.39 -4.42 -19.52
C GLN A 299 0.39 -4.23 -20.84
N VAL A 300 1.34 -5.11 -21.17
CA VAL A 300 2.25 -4.93 -22.32
C VAL A 300 2.33 -6.13 -23.29
N GLY A 301 1.83 -7.31 -22.90
CA GLY A 301 1.76 -8.51 -23.74
C GLY A 301 0.55 -8.53 -24.67
N ALA A 302 0.13 -9.73 -25.10
CA ALA A 302 -0.97 -9.94 -26.04
C ALA A 302 -2.35 -9.54 -25.47
N ALA A 303 -2.53 -9.62 -24.15
CA ALA A 303 -3.74 -9.16 -23.46
C ALA A 303 -3.79 -7.63 -23.28
N ARG A 304 -2.79 -6.89 -23.78
CA ARG A 304 -2.80 -5.41 -23.74
C ARG A 304 -4.01 -4.88 -24.51
N GLN A 305 -4.84 -4.10 -23.83
CA GLN A 305 -5.91 -3.31 -24.45
C GLN A 305 -5.38 -2.35 -25.51
N ASP A 306 -6.20 -2.08 -26.54
CA ASP A 306 -5.88 -1.14 -27.64
C ASP A 306 -6.01 0.34 -27.24
N VAL A 307 -5.47 0.67 -26.07
CA VAL A 307 -5.33 2.03 -25.56
C VAL A 307 -3.90 2.53 -25.76
N ALA A 308 -3.76 3.85 -25.83
CA ALA A 308 -2.47 4.51 -25.95
C ALA A 308 -1.60 4.21 -24.71
N TYR A 309 -0.50 3.48 -24.89
CA TYR A 309 0.43 3.17 -23.81
C TYR A 309 1.37 4.36 -23.55
N VAL A 310 1.16 5.07 -22.43
CA VAL A 310 1.91 6.27 -22.07
C VAL A 310 2.87 5.95 -20.92
N SER A 311 4.06 5.45 -21.27
CA SER A 311 5.10 5.19 -20.27
C SER A 311 5.64 6.48 -19.65
N ASP A 312 6.07 6.39 -18.39
CA ASP A 312 6.83 7.45 -17.71
C ASP A 312 8.19 7.73 -18.38
N ASP A 313 8.82 6.76 -19.05
CA ASP A 313 10.03 6.96 -19.89
C ASP A 313 9.74 7.86 -21.11
N ASN A 314 8.50 7.84 -21.63
CA ASN A 314 8.03 8.74 -22.69
C ASN A 314 7.70 10.13 -22.12
N ILE A 315 6.99 10.20 -20.99
CA ILE A 315 6.64 11.46 -20.31
C ILE A 315 7.92 12.24 -19.93
N GLU A 316 8.90 11.59 -19.28
CA GLU A 316 10.19 12.23 -18.96
C GLU A 316 10.94 12.67 -20.23
N GLY A 317 10.84 11.89 -21.31
CA GLY A 317 11.35 12.25 -22.63
C GLY A 317 10.75 13.55 -23.16
N HIS A 318 9.42 13.69 -23.08
CA HIS A 318 8.71 14.90 -23.49
C HIS A 318 9.00 16.08 -22.56
N ILE A 319 9.00 15.91 -21.23
CA ILE A 319 9.38 16.96 -20.26
C ILE A 319 10.78 17.49 -20.57
N ARG A 320 11.74 16.62 -20.90
CA ARG A 320 13.09 17.06 -21.31
C ARG A 320 13.09 17.80 -22.65
N GLY A 321 12.25 17.39 -23.61
CA GLY A 321 12.06 18.09 -24.88
C GLY A 321 11.50 19.50 -24.67
N ILE A 322 10.45 19.61 -23.85
CA ILE A 322 9.82 20.86 -23.41
C ILE A 322 10.84 21.76 -22.70
N GLY A 323 11.57 21.24 -21.69
CA GLY A 323 12.57 22.00 -20.96
C GLY A 323 13.72 22.50 -21.85
N ARG A 324 14.16 21.73 -22.85
CA ARG A 324 15.12 22.19 -23.85
C ARG A 324 14.54 23.25 -24.78
N TYR A 325 13.29 23.09 -25.21
CA TYR A 325 12.62 24.10 -26.03
C TYR A 325 12.55 25.42 -25.26
N LEU A 326 12.04 25.40 -24.03
CA LEU A 326 11.94 26.57 -23.16
C LEU A 326 13.32 27.20 -22.90
N TYR A 327 14.35 26.41 -22.57
CA TYR A 327 15.71 26.95 -22.38
C TYR A 327 16.26 27.65 -23.63
N ASN A 328 16.00 27.08 -24.83
CA ASN A 328 16.48 27.65 -26.09
C ASN A 328 15.62 28.82 -26.62
N HIS A 329 14.39 28.98 -26.12
CA HIS A 329 13.42 29.98 -26.59
C HIS A 329 12.90 30.88 -25.45
N ALA A 330 13.60 30.95 -24.31
CA ALA A 330 13.29 31.86 -23.21
C ALA A 330 13.69 33.29 -23.58
N ASN A 331 12.90 33.89 -24.47
CA ASN A 331 12.88 35.31 -24.79
C ASN A 331 11.70 35.99 -24.06
N ASN A 332 11.46 37.27 -24.33
CA ASN A 332 10.37 38.05 -23.70
C ASN A 332 8.95 37.66 -24.18
N ALA A 333 8.78 36.48 -24.79
CA ALA A 333 7.46 35.96 -25.17
C ALA A 333 6.63 35.61 -23.93
N SER A 334 5.31 35.80 -24.02
CA SER A 334 4.41 35.39 -22.94
C SER A 334 4.41 33.86 -22.76
N GLN A 335 4.06 33.36 -21.57
CA GLN A 335 3.92 31.91 -21.36
C GLN A 335 2.91 31.29 -22.34
N ALA A 336 1.80 32.00 -22.62
CA ALA A 336 0.81 31.57 -23.60
C ALA A 336 1.42 31.44 -25.01
N GLU A 337 2.18 32.44 -25.45
CA GLU A 337 2.88 32.43 -26.74
C GLU A 337 3.91 31.29 -26.83
N LEU A 338 4.70 31.06 -25.79
CA LEU A 338 5.65 29.94 -25.72
C LEU A 338 4.94 28.58 -25.83
N PHE A 339 3.80 28.40 -25.17
CA PHE A 339 3.01 27.16 -25.28
C PHE A 339 2.31 27.02 -26.64
N CYS A 340 1.78 28.11 -27.22
CA CYS A 340 1.20 28.11 -28.56
C CYS A 340 2.25 27.76 -29.63
N ASN A 341 3.44 28.38 -29.58
CA ASN A 341 4.55 28.09 -30.49
C ASN A 341 5.06 26.65 -30.32
N MET A 342 5.14 26.15 -29.09
CA MET A 342 5.51 24.75 -28.81
C MET A 342 4.46 23.75 -29.34
N ALA A 343 3.16 24.07 -29.22
CA ALA A 343 2.06 23.26 -29.74
C ALA A 343 2.06 23.23 -31.28
N ALA A 344 2.24 24.39 -31.93
CA ALA A 344 2.41 24.48 -33.38
C ALA A 344 3.62 23.66 -33.88
N MET A 345 4.74 23.74 -33.15
CA MET A 345 5.97 23.00 -33.44
C MET A 345 5.95 21.53 -33.00
N ARG A 346 4.84 20.99 -32.47
CA ARG A 346 4.79 19.64 -31.87
C ARG A 346 5.29 18.53 -32.81
N LYS A 347 4.97 18.60 -34.12
CA LYS A 347 5.45 17.63 -35.12
C LYS A 347 6.95 17.75 -35.41
N ALA A 348 7.53 18.95 -35.34
CA ALA A 348 8.94 19.21 -35.63
C ALA A 348 9.86 19.03 -34.41
N ASN A 349 9.42 19.47 -33.23
CA ASN A 349 10.25 19.54 -32.01
C ASN A 349 10.05 18.39 -31.02
N LEU A 350 8.92 17.67 -31.06
CA LEU A 350 8.61 16.58 -30.11
C LEU A 350 8.61 15.18 -30.74
N GLY A 351 8.89 15.09 -32.05
CA GLY A 351 9.12 13.84 -32.78
C GLY A 351 10.46 13.16 -32.45
N PHE A 352 10.79 12.99 -31.17
CA PHE A 352 11.99 12.28 -30.72
C PHE A 352 11.87 10.75 -30.90
N SER A 353 11.67 10.30 -32.15
CA SER A 353 11.58 8.90 -32.55
C SER A 353 12.94 8.20 -32.69
N THR A 354 14.06 8.84 -32.31
CA THR A 354 15.39 8.22 -32.36
C THR A 354 15.37 6.88 -31.61
N PRO A 355 15.52 5.73 -32.30
CA PRO A 355 15.52 4.44 -31.65
C PRO A 355 16.70 4.41 -30.68
N ARG A 356 16.41 4.36 -29.37
CA ARG A 356 17.45 4.41 -28.33
C ARG A 356 18.19 3.07 -28.30
N SER A 357 19.09 2.87 -29.26
CA SER A 357 19.94 1.69 -29.47
C SER A 357 21.07 1.56 -28.43
N HIS A 358 20.75 1.83 -27.17
CA HIS A 358 21.67 1.62 -26.06
C HIS A 358 21.79 0.12 -25.78
N PRO A 359 23.00 -0.43 -25.54
CA PRO A 359 23.17 -1.86 -25.23
C PRO A 359 22.29 -2.33 -24.06
N SER A 360 22.04 -1.46 -23.07
CA SER A 360 21.22 -1.79 -21.90
C SER A 360 19.72 -2.03 -22.21
N SER A 361 19.26 -1.77 -23.43
CA SER A 361 17.86 -1.97 -23.84
C SER A 361 17.71 -3.02 -24.95
N MET A 362 18.69 -3.90 -25.12
CA MET A 362 18.67 -4.99 -26.11
C MET A 362 18.72 -6.32 -25.37
N VAL A 363 17.93 -7.30 -25.82
CA VAL A 363 17.89 -8.64 -25.22
C VAL A 363 19.05 -9.47 -25.78
N TYR A 364 19.85 -10.04 -24.88
CA TYR A 364 21.05 -10.81 -25.21
C TYR A 364 20.97 -12.31 -24.85
N THR A 365 19.85 -12.78 -24.31
CA THR A 365 19.70 -14.13 -23.73
C THR A 365 18.82 -15.01 -24.59
N LYS A 366 19.32 -16.20 -24.97
CA LYS A 366 18.51 -17.26 -25.64
C LYS A 366 17.94 -18.29 -24.67
N HIS A 367 18.69 -18.64 -23.63
CA HIS A 367 18.31 -19.69 -22.69
C HIS A 367 18.58 -19.29 -21.24
N ILE A 368 17.70 -19.71 -20.34
CA ILE A 368 17.90 -19.68 -18.89
C ILE A 368 17.93 -21.12 -18.39
N LEU A 369 19.01 -21.51 -17.71
CA LEU A 369 19.13 -22.79 -17.03
C LEU A 369 18.89 -22.58 -15.53
N VAL A 370 17.81 -23.13 -14.96
CA VAL A 370 17.43 -22.97 -13.55
C VAL A 370 17.74 -24.25 -12.77
N CYS A 371 18.78 -24.23 -11.94
CA CYS A 371 19.16 -25.38 -11.12
C CYS A 371 18.12 -25.62 -10.01
N THR A 372 17.79 -26.88 -9.71
CA THR A 372 16.86 -27.26 -8.63
C THR A 372 17.20 -26.72 -7.24
N CYS A 373 18.43 -26.25 -7.00
CA CYS A 373 18.77 -25.51 -5.77
C CYS A 373 17.91 -24.27 -5.53
N TRP A 374 17.28 -23.69 -6.56
CA TRP A 374 16.35 -22.56 -6.44
C TRP A 374 15.15 -22.86 -5.50
N LYS A 375 14.76 -24.14 -5.37
CA LYS A 375 13.73 -24.63 -4.42
C LYS A 375 14.01 -24.25 -2.96
N THR A 376 15.26 -23.90 -2.62
CA THR A 376 15.69 -23.58 -1.25
C THR A 376 15.55 -22.10 -0.85
N LEU A 377 15.15 -21.24 -1.78
CA LEU A 377 15.06 -19.78 -1.56
C LEU A 377 13.83 -19.39 -0.73
N GLY A 378 14.06 -19.02 0.53
CA GLY A 378 13.00 -18.61 1.44
C GLY A 378 12.16 -19.76 2.00
N ARG A 379 10.94 -19.43 2.45
CA ARG A 379 9.98 -20.41 2.97
C ARG A 379 9.13 -21.04 1.87
N ASP A 380 8.76 -20.25 0.87
CA ASP A 380 7.88 -20.66 -0.22
C ASP A 380 8.67 -21.16 -1.47
N GLY A 381 10.00 -21.32 -1.37
CA GLY A 381 10.88 -21.55 -2.52
C GLY A 381 10.55 -22.78 -3.39
N LEU A 382 10.00 -23.85 -2.82
CA LEU A 382 9.52 -25.00 -3.58
C LEU A 382 8.28 -24.64 -4.42
N ALA A 383 7.33 -23.90 -3.83
CA ALA A 383 6.15 -23.42 -4.53
C ALA A 383 6.53 -22.40 -5.62
N ASP A 384 7.45 -21.48 -5.33
CA ASP A 384 7.96 -20.51 -6.30
C ASP A 384 8.69 -21.20 -7.48
N PHE A 385 9.51 -22.23 -7.22
CA PHE A 385 10.14 -23.03 -8.27
C PHE A 385 9.09 -23.76 -9.14
N ASN A 386 8.06 -24.33 -8.51
CA ASN A 386 6.97 -24.98 -9.24
C ASN A 386 6.16 -23.96 -10.06
N ALA A 387 6.01 -22.72 -9.59
CA ALA A 387 5.37 -21.63 -10.33
C ALA A 387 6.22 -21.16 -11.52
N ILE A 388 7.54 -21.05 -11.36
CA ILE A 388 8.49 -20.80 -12.48
C ILE A 388 8.37 -21.91 -13.53
N ARG A 389 8.36 -23.18 -13.11
CA ARG A 389 8.18 -24.30 -14.03
C ARG A 389 6.85 -24.23 -14.76
N LYS A 390 5.75 -24.04 -14.03
CA LYS A 390 4.41 -23.95 -14.60
C LYS A 390 4.29 -22.79 -15.61
N LEU A 391 4.81 -21.60 -15.29
CA LEU A 391 4.87 -20.49 -16.26
C LEU A 391 5.63 -20.89 -17.54
N ALA A 392 6.77 -21.58 -17.42
CA ALA A 392 7.56 -22.02 -18.57
C ALA A 392 6.97 -23.22 -19.35
N THR A 393 5.96 -23.90 -18.79
CA THR A 393 5.19 -24.96 -19.46
C THR A 393 3.92 -24.42 -20.12
N ASP A 394 3.23 -23.48 -19.47
CA ASP A 394 1.91 -23.01 -19.85
C ASP A 394 1.94 -21.81 -20.83
N ASP A 395 3.01 -21.00 -20.82
CA ASP A 395 3.15 -19.85 -21.74
C ASP A 395 3.69 -20.29 -23.11
N PHE A 396 2.90 -20.06 -24.16
CA PHE A 396 3.18 -20.50 -25.53
C PHE A 396 4.43 -19.85 -26.18
N ASP A 397 4.91 -18.72 -25.67
CA ASP A 397 6.16 -18.10 -26.16
C ASP A 397 7.41 -18.75 -25.54
N LEU A 398 7.25 -19.52 -24.45
CA LEU A 398 8.33 -20.20 -23.75
C LEU A 398 8.42 -21.67 -24.20
N SER A 399 9.61 -22.25 -24.05
CA SER A 399 9.82 -23.69 -24.24
C SER A 399 10.67 -24.23 -23.12
N LEU A 400 10.19 -25.30 -22.46
CA LEU A 400 10.84 -25.96 -21.34
C LEU A 400 11.36 -27.34 -21.75
N GLU A 401 12.65 -27.56 -21.53
CA GLU A 401 13.30 -28.87 -21.51
C GLU A 401 13.72 -29.17 -20.05
N GLU A 402 13.34 -30.33 -19.48
CA GLU A 402 13.91 -30.79 -18.20
C GLU A 402 15.18 -31.60 -18.46
N ASP A 403 16.33 -31.12 -17.99
CA ASP A 403 17.61 -31.82 -18.11
C ASP A 403 17.82 -32.70 -16.86
N THR A 404 17.68 -34.01 -17.04
CA THR A 404 17.83 -35.03 -15.99
C THR A 404 19.25 -35.16 -15.48
N ASP A 405 20.25 -34.91 -16.33
CA ASP A 405 21.67 -35.14 -16.04
C ASP A 405 22.26 -33.99 -15.22
N THR A 406 21.87 -32.75 -15.54
CA THR A 406 22.26 -31.55 -14.76
C THR A 406 21.23 -31.16 -13.68
N ASN A 407 20.08 -31.83 -13.66
CA ASN A 407 18.97 -31.60 -12.73
C ASN A 407 18.55 -30.12 -12.70
N CYS A 408 18.27 -29.59 -13.90
CA CYS A 408 17.89 -28.20 -14.13
C CYS A 408 16.75 -28.05 -15.15
N LEU A 409 16.03 -26.94 -15.05
CA LEU A 409 15.05 -26.51 -16.05
C LEU A 409 15.78 -25.70 -17.12
N ARG A 410 15.77 -26.15 -18.38
CA ARG A 410 16.26 -25.37 -19.51
C ARG A 410 15.09 -24.68 -20.18
N ILE A 411 15.00 -23.38 -19.98
CA ILE A 411 13.94 -22.54 -20.55
C ILE A 411 14.54 -21.78 -21.75
N THR A 412 14.02 -22.05 -22.94
CA THR A 412 14.33 -21.30 -24.16
C THR A 412 13.40 -20.09 -24.25
N LEU A 413 14.00 -18.93 -24.51
CA LEU A 413 13.29 -17.65 -24.56
C LEU A 413 12.80 -17.35 -25.99
N PRO A 414 11.67 -16.63 -26.13
CA PRO A 414 11.27 -16.06 -27.41
C PRO A 414 12.30 -15.00 -27.86
N LEU A 415 12.18 -14.53 -29.10
CA LEU A 415 13.09 -13.55 -29.69
C LEU A 415 14.56 -14.01 -29.82
N HIS A 416 14.84 -15.32 -29.75
CA HIS A 416 16.19 -15.87 -29.92
C HIS A 416 16.86 -15.44 -31.25
N ASN A 417 16.10 -15.20 -32.32
CA ASN A 417 16.61 -14.63 -33.57
C ASN A 417 17.15 -13.20 -33.37
N LYS A 418 16.40 -12.34 -32.68
CA LYS A 418 16.85 -10.97 -32.33
C LYS A 418 18.10 -10.99 -31.43
N VAL A 419 18.33 -12.03 -30.63
CA VAL A 419 19.54 -12.12 -29.78
C VAL A 419 20.82 -12.17 -30.62
N ASP A 420 20.79 -12.87 -31.77
CA ASP A 420 21.95 -12.96 -32.65
C ASP A 420 22.24 -11.63 -33.35
N GLU A 421 21.20 -10.97 -33.85
CA GLU A 421 21.22 -9.61 -34.41
C GLU A 421 21.71 -8.58 -33.38
N ASN A 422 21.13 -8.59 -32.17
CA ASN A 422 21.46 -7.67 -31.07
C ASN A 422 22.94 -7.78 -30.66
N GLY A 423 23.50 -8.98 -30.77
CA GLY A 423 24.91 -9.28 -30.53
C GLY A 423 25.83 -8.95 -31.69
N ALA A 424 25.33 -8.76 -32.91
CA ALA A 424 26.16 -8.56 -34.09
C ALA A 424 27.06 -7.33 -33.90
N PRO A 425 28.37 -7.41 -34.24
CA PRO A 425 29.27 -6.27 -34.09
C PRO A 425 28.76 -5.08 -34.87
N ARG A 426 28.64 -3.91 -34.23
CA ARG A 426 28.13 -2.72 -34.92
C ARG A 426 29.05 -2.32 -36.06
N ARG A 427 28.41 -1.99 -37.19
CA ARG A 427 29.06 -1.42 -38.35
C ARG A 427 28.52 -0.01 -38.67
N ASP A 428 29.36 0.80 -39.31
CA ASP A 428 28.96 2.09 -39.87
C ASP A 428 28.40 1.93 -41.30
N ALA A 429 28.02 3.04 -41.93
CA ALA A 429 27.52 3.03 -43.32
C ALA A 429 28.56 2.54 -44.35
N ASN A 430 29.84 2.57 -43.98
CA ASN A 430 30.97 2.11 -44.80
C ASN A 430 31.40 0.68 -44.43
N ASN A 431 30.56 -0.05 -43.69
CA ASN A 431 30.78 -1.42 -43.22
C ASN A 431 31.97 -1.62 -42.24
N ASN A 432 32.56 -0.54 -41.73
CA ASN A 432 33.66 -0.61 -40.76
C ASN A 432 33.16 -0.92 -39.34
N LYS A 433 34.02 -1.51 -38.49
CA LYS A 433 33.68 -1.80 -37.09
C LYS A 433 33.57 -0.51 -36.27
N VAL A 434 32.43 -0.29 -35.64
CA VAL A 434 32.22 0.86 -34.74
C VAL A 434 32.92 0.59 -33.40
N LEU A 435 33.85 1.45 -33.00
CA LEU A 435 34.53 1.37 -31.70
C LEU A 435 33.86 2.29 -30.65
N GLY A 436 34.12 2.01 -29.37
CA GLY A 436 33.76 2.89 -28.25
C GLY A 436 33.01 2.21 -27.10
N LYS A 437 32.69 2.98 -26.06
CA LYS A 437 32.07 2.50 -24.80
C LYS A 437 30.84 1.60 -25.03
N LYS A 438 29.92 2.00 -25.91
CA LYS A 438 28.69 1.25 -26.19
C LYS A 438 28.96 -0.11 -26.85
N GLU A 439 29.96 -0.21 -27.72
CA GLU A 439 30.30 -1.49 -28.35
C GLU A 439 31.06 -2.42 -27.39
N ALA A 440 31.92 -1.87 -26.54
CA ALA A 440 32.55 -2.64 -25.46
C ALA A 440 31.48 -3.28 -24.53
N VAL A 441 30.42 -2.54 -24.20
CA VAL A 441 29.28 -3.08 -23.43
C VAL A 441 28.51 -4.14 -24.23
N ARG A 442 28.18 -3.94 -25.52
CA ARG A 442 27.56 -4.99 -26.36
C ARG A 442 28.34 -6.29 -26.35
N ARG A 443 29.66 -6.20 -26.57
CA ARG A 443 30.56 -7.36 -26.60
C ARG A 443 30.55 -8.10 -25.26
N GLY A 444 30.59 -7.38 -24.14
CA GLY A 444 30.52 -7.98 -22.80
C GLY A 444 29.16 -8.62 -22.51
N LEU A 445 28.05 -7.97 -22.89
CA LEU A 445 26.70 -8.52 -22.75
C LEU A 445 26.51 -9.78 -23.62
N ARG A 446 26.93 -9.77 -24.89
CA ARG A 446 26.92 -10.97 -25.76
C ARG A 446 27.68 -12.13 -25.11
N ALA A 447 28.86 -11.88 -24.55
CA ALA A 447 29.66 -12.93 -23.90
C ALA A 447 29.07 -13.44 -22.58
N ARG A 448 28.39 -12.59 -21.80
CA ARG A 448 27.97 -12.88 -20.42
C ARG A 448 26.45 -13.05 -20.21
N GLN A 449 25.62 -12.82 -21.22
CA GLN A 449 24.15 -12.98 -21.14
C GLN A 449 23.56 -14.02 -22.10
N HIS A 450 24.31 -14.55 -23.07
CA HIS A 450 23.77 -15.47 -24.09
C HIS A 450 23.01 -16.66 -23.51
N GLN A 451 23.55 -17.25 -22.45
CA GLN A 451 22.90 -18.25 -21.61
C GLN A 451 23.09 -17.85 -20.15
N LEU A 452 22.00 -17.75 -19.39
CA LEU A 452 22.05 -17.50 -17.95
C LEU A 452 22.01 -18.83 -17.19
N ARG A 453 22.93 -19.04 -16.24
CA ARG A 453 23.01 -20.26 -15.43
C ARG A 453 22.67 -19.93 -13.98
N LEU A 454 21.41 -20.12 -13.61
CA LEU A 454 20.87 -19.73 -12.32
C LEU A 454 21.10 -20.86 -11.31
N CYS A 455 22.24 -20.78 -10.61
CA CYS A 455 22.67 -21.79 -9.66
C CYS A 455 23.39 -21.16 -8.48
N ILE A 456 22.80 -21.29 -7.28
CA ILE A 456 23.41 -20.82 -6.03
C ILE A 456 24.32 -21.86 -5.37
N CYS A 457 24.25 -23.14 -5.79
CA CYS A 457 25.02 -24.25 -5.22
C CYS A 457 26.29 -24.63 -6.00
N GLY A 458 26.63 -23.91 -7.07
CA GLY A 458 27.82 -24.15 -7.90
C GLY A 458 27.71 -25.30 -8.92
N LYS A 459 26.89 -26.33 -8.65
CA LYS A 459 26.81 -27.58 -9.44
C LYS A 459 26.63 -27.38 -10.95
N LEU A 460 25.73 -26.48 -11.37
CA LEU A 460 25.40 -26.27 -12.78
C LEU A 460 26.50 -25.51 -13.56
N GLY A 461 27.26 -24.65 -12.89
CA GLY A 461 28.29 -23.82 -13.52
C GLY A 461 29.71 -24.37 -13.41
N LYS A 462 29.94 -25.38 -12.56
CA LYS A 462 31.27 -25.71 -12.00
C LYS A 462 31.92 -24.49 -11.31
N GLU A 463 31.09 -23.59 -10.79
CA GLU A 463 31.50 -22.38 -10.07
C GLU A 463 31.44 -22.60 -8.55
N LEU A 464 31.97 -21.63 -7.78
CA LEU A 464 31.84 -21.63 -6.33
C LEU A 464 30.38 -21.47 -5.90
N ARG A 465 30.04 -22.03 -4.73
CA ARG A 465 28.75 -21.83 -4.06
C ARG A 465 28.64 -20.37 -3.58
N SER A 466 27.41 -19.82 -3.57
CA SER A 466 27.18 -18.48 -3.01
C SER A 466 27.16 -18.54 -1.49
N HIS A 467 28.16 -17.91 -0.86
CA HIS A 467 28.25 -17.78 0.59
C HIS A 467 27.23 -16.77 1.13
N VAL A 468 26.87 -15.76 0.33
CA VAL A 468 25.83 -14.79 0.69
C VAL A 468 24.48 -15.48 0.88
N VAL A 469 24.12 -16.43 0.01
CA VAL A 469 22.85 -17.17 0.13
C VAL A 469 22.90 -18.21 1.26
N GLU A 470 24.04 -18.88 1.47
CA GLU A 470 24.23 -19.76 2.65
C GLU A 470 24.02 -18.99 3.98
N PHE A 471 24.60 -17.79 4.07
CA PHE A 471 24.48 -16.93 5.25
C PHE A 471 23.04 -16.42 5.44
N ALA A 472 22.38 -15.99 4.36
CA ALA A 472 20.97 -15.58 4.37
C ALA A 472 20.06 -16.71 4.90
N ALA A 473 20.20 -17.92 4.36
CA ALA A 473 19.42 -19.08 4.78
C ALA A 473 19.66 -19.43 6.25
N THR A 474 20.92 -19.36 6.71
CA THR A 474 21.29 -19.59 8.12
C THR A 474 20.67 -18.53 9.05
N GLN A 475 20.70 -17.25 8.66
CA GLN A 475 20.07 -16.17 9.41
C GLN A 475 18.53 -16.31 9.44
N ARG A 476 17.91 -16.76 8.36
CA ARG A 476 16.47 -17.05 8.28
C ARG A 476 16.07 -18.20 9.22
N VAL A 477 16.80 -19.31 9.22
CA VAL A 477 16.52 -20.48 10.10
C VAL A 477 16.69 -20.11 11.57
N SER A 478 17.81 -19.49 11.95
CA SER A 478 18.07 -19.06 13.33
C SER A 478 17.01 -18.05 13.82
N LYS A 479 16.59 -17.10 12.98
CA LYS A 479 15.49 -16.18 13.31
C LYS A 479 14.15 -16.91 13.47
N ALA A 480 13.82 -17.86 12.58
CA ALA A 480 12.58 -18.64 12.70
C ALA A 480 12.53 -19.47 14.00
N LEU A 481 13.65 -20.08 14.40
CA LEU A 481 13.78 -20.80 15.67
C LEU A 481 13.61 -19.88 16.89
N ALA A 482 14.21 -18.68 16.86
CA ALA A 482 14.04 -17.69 17.93
C ALA A 482 12.56 -17.26 18.10
N LEU A 483 11.85 -17.07 16.99
CA LEU A 483 10.44 -16.68 16.97
C LEU A 483 9.51 -17.81 17.44
N SER A 484 9.77 -19.05 17.02
CA SER A 484 9.05 -20.22 17.53
C SER A 484 9.18 -20.33 19.06
N ARG A 485 10.40 -20.16 19.59
CA ARG A 485 10.65 -20.13 21.05
C ARG A 485 9.91 -18.98 21.75
N ALA A 486 9.91 -17.78 21.15
CA ALA A 486 9.19 -16.62 21.68
C ALA A 486 7.66 -16.84 21.71
N ALA A 487 7.09 -17.35 20.62
CA ALA A 487 5.67 -17.68 20.53
C ALA A 487 5.28 -18.77 21.55
N SER A 488 6.09 -19.81 21.73
CA SER A 488 5.87 -20.83 22.77
C SER A 488 5.94 -20.24 24.19
N LYS A 489 6.81 -19.26 24.44
CA LYS A 489 6.89 -18.54 25.73
C LYS A 489 5.64 -17.68 25.95
N ALA A 490 5.18 -16.96 24.92
CA ALA A 490 3.97 -16.13 24.97
C ALA A 490 2.71 -16.99 25.22
N ALA A 491 2.54 -18.10 24.50
CA ALA A 491 1.42 -19.01 24.69
C ALA A 491 1.36 -19.58 26.13
N ARG A 492 2.52 -19.92 26.71
CA ARG A 492 2.62 -20.34 28.13
C ARG A 492 2.25 -19.22 29.10
N ALA A 493 2.61 -17.97 28.79
CA ALA A 493 2.24 -16.82 29.61
C ALA A 493 0.72 -16.55 29.56
N VAL A 494 0.12 -16.59 28.37
CA VAL A 494 -1.35 -16.47 28.19
C VAL A 494 -2.08 -17.59 28.92
N ALA A 495 -1.64 -18.85 28.78
CA ALA A 495 -2.23 -19.98 29.51
C ALA A 495 -2.11 -19.83 31.04
N LYS A 496 -0.99 -19.29 31.54
CA LYS A 496 -0.81 -18.99 32.97
C LYS A 496 -1.75 -17.87 33.43
N ALA A 497 -1.91 -16.81 32.64
CA ALA A 497 -2.82 -15.71 32.92
C ALA A 497 -4.28 -16.18 32.93
N ALA A 498 -4.73 -16.90 31.90
CA ALA A 498 -6.07 -17.46 31.82
C ALA A 498 -6.39 -18.40 33.00
N LYS A 499 -5.43 -19.23 33.42
CA LYS A 499 -5.57 -20.07 34.62
C LYS A 499 -5.69 -19.22 35.90
N ALA A 500 -4.92 -18.13 36.02
CA ALA A 500 -5.01 -17.22 37.17
C ALA A 500 -6.37 -16.49 37.21
N THR A 501 -6.87 -16.01 36.07
CA THR A 501 -8.20 -15.40 35.95
C THR A 501 -9.29 -16.39 36.33
N ALA A 502 -9.30 -17.60 35.76
CA ALA A 502 -10.28 -18.63 36.12
C ALA A 502 -10.24 -18.98 37.63
N THR A 503 -9.05 -19.06 38.22
CA THR A 503 -8.90 -19.26 39.68
C THR A 503 -9.49 -18.10 40.49
N ALA A 504 -9.28 -16.86 40.03
CA ALA A 504 -9.85 -15.67 40.67
C ALA A 504 -11.39 -15.60 40.53
N THR A 505 -11.95 -16.00 39.38
CA THR A 505 -13.40 -16.10 39.17
C THR A 505 -14.02 -17.14 40.11
N VAL A 506 -13.44 -18.33 40.23
CA VAL A 506 -13.91 -19.36 41.18
C VAL A 506 -13.87 -18.84 42.62
N LEU A 507 -12.77 -18.20 43.04
CA LEU A 507 -12.66 -17.58 44.37
C LEU A 507 -13.65 -16.42 44.59
N ALA A 508 -14.10 -15.74 43.53
CA ALA A 508 -15.14 -14.71 43.62
C ALA A 508 -16.54 -15.35 43.78
N MET A 509 -16.83 -16.41 43.01
CA MET A 509 -18.07 -17.19 43.15
C MET A 509 -18.19 -17.86 44.52
N GLU A 510 -17.10 -18.44 45.05
CA GLU A 510 -17.06 -19.00 46.41
C GLU A 510 -17.32 -17.95 47.49
N ARG A 511 -16.82 -16.72 47.32
CA ARG A 511 -17.12 -15.60 48.23
C ARG A 511 -18.57 -15.13 48.13
N ALA A 512 -19.14 -15.07 46.93
CA ALA A 512 -20.55 -14.74 46.74
C ALA A 512 -21.46 -15.78 47.42
N ALA A 513 -21.20 -17.07 47.17
CA ALA A 513 -21.94 -18.16 47.81
C ALA A 513 -21.79 -18.18 49.35
N ALA A 514 -20.61 -17.84 49.88
CA ALA A 514 -20.40 -17.71 51.32
C ALA A 514 -21.16 -16.50 51.94
N ALA A 515 -21.24 -15.38 51.21
CA ALA A 515 -22.04 -14.22 51.64
C ALA A 515 -23.54 -14.52 51.60
N GLU A 516 -24.01 -15.27 50.60
CA GLU A 516 -25.40 -15.70 50.48
C GLU A 516 -25.78 -16.72 51.58
N ALA A 517 -24.91 -17.69 51.88
CA ALA A 517 -25.10 -18.63 52.99
C ALA A 517 -25.10 -17.95 54.37
N ALA A 518 -24.34 -16.87 54.56
CA ALA A 518 -24.37 -16.07 55.78
C ALA A 518 -25.68 -15.27 55.97
N ASN A 519 -26.49 -15.15 54.92
CA ASN A 519 -27.76 -14.41 54.94
C ASN A 519 -28.98 -15.29 55.29
N VAL A 520 -28.77 -16.59 55.56
CA VAL A 520 -29.83 -17.56 55.92
C VAL A 520 -29.82 -17.86 57.42
N THR A 521 -30.42 -16.97 58.22
CA THR A 521 -30.76 -17.23 59.63
C THR A 521 -32.18 -17.80 59.74
N PRO A 522 -32.43 -18.89 60.48
CA PRO A 522 -33.77 -19.47 60.59
C PRO A 522 -34.68 -18.60 61.47
N VAL A 523 -35.86 -18.26 60.94
CA VAL A 523 -36.86 -17.44 61.64
C VAL A 523 -37.55 -18.26 62.74
N ALA A 524 -37.44 -17.79 63.99
CA ALA A 524 -38.32 -18.16 65.09
C ALA A 524 -39.08 -16.92 65.55
N ALA A 525 -40.41 -16.97 65.52
CA ALA A 525 -41.29 -15.84 65.84
C ALA A 525 -41.30 -15.51 67.34
N PRO A 526 -41.60 -14.24 67.69
CA PRO A 526 -42.91 -13.99 68.30
C PRO A 526 -43.67 -12.78 67.69
N VAL A 527 -44.90 -12.60 68.14
CA VAL A 527 -45.93 -11.67 67.62
C VAL A 527 -46.13 -10.49 68.60
N THR A 528 -46.76 -9.39 68.10
CA THR A 528 -47.25 -8.14 68.76
C THR A 528 -46.27 -6.94 68.79
N ASP A 529 -46.68 -5.66 68.63
CA ASP A 529 -47.85 -5.06 67.93
C ASP A 529 -47.58 -3.54 67.66
N SER A 530 -48.25 -2.96 66.66
CA SER A 530 -48.47 -1.53 66.37
C SER A 530 -47.30 -0.57 65.99
N GLY A 531 -47.31 -0.08 64.75
CA GLY A 531 -47.66 1.34 64.48
C GLY A 531 -46.59 2.41 64.13
N ALA A 532 -46.19 2.50 62.86
CA ALA A 532 -45.97 3.72 62.02
C ALA A 532 -45.11 4.92 62.53
N GLU A 533 -44.29 5.64 61.73
CA GLU A 533 -43.69 5.45 60.39
C GLU A 533 -42.68 6.61 60.14
N VAL A 534 -41.45 6.36 59.69
CA VAL A 534 -40.68 7.12 58.66
C VAL A 534 -39.41 6.32 58.31
N GLY A 535 -39.33 5.79 57.08
CA GLY A 535 -38.12 5.30 56.41
C GLY A 535 -38.42 5.23 54.91
N ALA A 536 -37.64 5.81 54.00
CA ALA A 536 -36.22 5.55 53.70
C ALA A 536 -36.00 4.09 53.29
N MET A 537 -36.05 3.82 51.97
CA MET A 537 -35.77 2.51 51.40
C MET A 537 -35.00 2.66 50.09
N THR A 538 -33.92 1.88 49.96
CA THR A 538 -32.90 1.95 48.90
C THR A 538 -33.06 0.85 47.86
N ASP A 539 -32.50 1.09 46.67
CA ASP A 539 -32.64 0.26 45.47
C ASP A 539 -32.12 -1.18 45.59
N VAL A 540 -32.75 -2.05 44.80
CA VAL A 540 -32.26 -3.40 44.46
C VAL A 540 -31.67 -3.35 43.05
N ALA A 541 -30.41 -3.74 42.89
CA ALA A 541 -29.73 -3.75 41.60
C ALA A 541 -30.11 -5.00 40.78
N VAL A 542 -30.31 -4.81 39.48
CA VAL A 542 -30.45 -5.86 38.47
C VAL A 542 -29.19 -5.84 37.59
N GLU A 543 -28.63 -7.01 37.27
CA GLU A 543 -27.49 -7.15 36.37
C GLU A 543 -27.91 -6.90 34.91
N ASP A 544 -27.10 -6.18 34.13
CA ASP A 544 -27.37 -5.90 32.71
C ASP A 544 -26.09 -5.94 31.86
N ASP A 545 -26.22 -6.39 30.61
CA ASP A 545 -25.11 -6.94 29.79
C ASP A 545 -24.38 -5.85 28.96
N ALA A 546 -23.63 -4.97 29.64
CA ALA A 546 -23.10 -3.71 29.10
C ALA A 546 -21.65 -3.76 28.53
N GLY A 547 -21.23 -4.88 27.92
CA GLY A 547 -19.79 -5.18 27.74
C GLY A 547 -19.01 -4.58 26.56
N VAL A 548 -19.65 -4.06 25.49
CA VAL A 548 -19.01 -4.05 24.14
C VAL A 548 -18.49 -2.69 23.65
N ALA A 549 -19.27 -1.60 23.72
CA ALA A 549 -18.79 -0.29 23.24
C ALA A 549 -17.72 0.31 24.18
N ALA A 550 -17.96 0.21 25.50
CA ALA A 550 -17.03 0.63 26.54
C ALA A 550 -15.63 -0.01 26.39
N ALA A 551 -15.54 -1.28 25.94
CA ALA A 551 -14.26 -1.95 25.68
C ALA A 551 -13.44 -1.28 24.57
N THR A 552 -14.09 -0.65 23.58
CA THR A 552 -13.40 0.05 22.48
C THR A 552 -12.86 1.40 22.94
N VAL A 553 -13.62 2.13 23.77
CA VAL A 553 -13.18 3.39 24.38
C VAL A 553 -12.09 3.14 25.42
N ALA A 554 -12.28 2.18 26.32
CA ALA A 554 -11.28 1.79 27.31
C ALA A 554 -9.98 1.27 26.68
N ALA A 555 -10.04 0.58 25.53
CA ALA A 555 -8.84 0.22 24.78
C ALA A 555 -8.11 1.46 24.22
N LEU A 556 -8.82 2.50 23.77
CA LEU A 556 -8.20 3.73 23.29
C LEU A 556 -7.59 4.58 24.44
N GLU A 557 -8.23 4.58 25.61
CA GLU A 557 -7.80 5.32 26.81
C GLU A 557 -6.68 4.60 27.58
N ALA A 558 -6.69 3.27 27.66
CA ALA A 558 -5.62 2.49 28.30
C ALA A 558 -4.25 2.61 27.59
N PHE A 559 -4.22 3.15 26.36
CA PHE A 559 -2.98 3.42 25.61
C PHE A 559 -2.52 4.88 25.65
N SER A 560 -3.15 5.75 26.44
CA SER A 560 -2.74 7.17 26.61
C SER A 560 -2.15 7.52 27.98
N PHE A 561 -1.99 6.56 28.90
CA PHE A 561 -1.37 6.80 30.22
C PHE A 561 -0.03 6.05 30.41
N GLU A 562 1.04 6.62 29.84
CA GLU A 562 2.41 6.44 30.35
C GLU A 562 3.26 7.64 29.89
N SER A 563 3.25 8.71 30.69
CA SER A 563 4.04 9.92 30.43
C SER A 563 4.77 10.39 31.68
N ASN A 564 6.10 10.55 31.56
CA ASN A 564 7.02 11.16 32.51
C ASN A 564 7.30 10.27 33.76
N THR A 565 8.50 10.29 34.35
CA THR A 565 9.51 11.35 34.40
C THR A 565 10.95 10.82 34.36
N ASP A 566 11.87 11.61 33.80
CA ASP A 566 13.14 11.93 34.49
C ASP A 566 13.73 13.22 33.89
N GLU A 567 13.51 14.35 34.57
CA GLU A 567 14.31 15.57 34.37
C GLU A 567 15.49 15.55 35.34
N GLY A 568 16.69 15.88 34.86
CA GLY A 568 17.91 15.68 35.66
C GLY A 568 19.14 16.46 35.18
N VAL A 569 19.02 17.80 35.08
CA VAL A 569 20.09 18.80 35.28
C VAL A 569 21.45 18.53 34.58
N SER A 570 21.86 19.36 33.61
CA SER A 570 22.76 20.49 33.92
C SER A 570 22.86 21.55 32.81
N SER A 571 22.95 22.81 33.21
CA SER A 571 23.19 23.97 32.32
C SER A 571 24.66 24.15 31.96
N ALA A 572 24.92 24.66 30.74
CA ALA A 572 26.03 25.58 30.49
C ALA A 572 25.69 26.53 29.32
N ARG A 573 25.36 27.79 29.63
CA ARG A 573 25.44 28.89 28.65
C ARG A 573 26.89 29.37 28.58
N SER A 574 27.38 29.62 27.38
CA SER A 574 28.41 30.65 27.12
C SER A 574 28.20 31.24 25.73
N ALA A 575 28.00 32.55 25.66
CA ALA A 575 28.04 33.30 24.41
C ALA A 575 29.50 33.56 24.01
N GLY A 576 29.76 33.69 22.71
CA GLY A 576 31.11 33.88 22.18
C GLY A 576 31.10 34.42 20.76
N SER A 577 30.81 35.71 20.62
CA SER A 577 30.89 36.43 19.35
C SER A 577 32.34 36.50 18.86
N SER A 578 32.59 36.20 17.58
CA SER A 578 33.67 36.88 16.84
C SER A 578 33.35 36.93 15.36
N ALA A 579 33.31 38.14 14.82
CA ALA A 579 33.48 38.35 13.39
C ALA A 579 34.97 38.17 13.02
N CYS A 580 35.24 38.00 11.71
CA CYS A 580 36.08 38.90 10.91
C CYS A 580 36.71 38.19 9.70
N SER A 581 36.55 38.83 8.51
CA SER A 581 37.47 38.83 7.35
C SER A 581 37.95 37.50 6.71
N GLY A 582 38.06 37.38 5.38
CA GLY A 582 37.81 38.36 4.31
C GLY A 582 38.65 38.07 3.05
N GLY A 583 38.39 38.80 1.97
CA GLY A 583 39.14 38.74 0.70
C GLY A 583 38.50 37.77 -0.32
N ALA A 584 37.94 38.13 -1.47
CA ALA A 584 38.21 39.14 -2.51
C ALA A 584 38.48 38.40 -3.84
N GLY A 585 38.04 38.86 -5.01
CA GLY A 585 37.32 40.12 -5.28
C GLY A 585 36.70 40.19 -6.67
N SER A 586 35.93 41.28 -6.87
CA SER A 586 35.92 42.16 -8.06
C SER A 586 35.51 41.60 -9.44
N ARG A 587 34.83 42.32 -10.36
CA ARG A 587 34.35 43.73 -10.53
C ARG A 587 33.25 43.68 -11.64
N ARG A 588 32.39 44.66 -12.00
CA ARG A 588 32.20 46.13 -11.89
C ARG A 588 30.66 46.39 -11.80
N THR A 589 30.10 47.43 -11.18
CA THR A 589 29.78 48.82 -11.65
C THR A 589 29.12 48.90 -13.06
N SER A 590 28.03 49.65 -13.31
CA SER A 590 27.54 50.91 -12.71
C SER A 590 26.03 51.17 -12.94
N ASP A 591 25.33 51.76 -11.95
CA ASP A 591 24.62 53.08 -11.93
C ASP A 591 23.77 53.52 -13.17
N GLU A 592 22.63 54.26 -13.10
CA GLU A 592 21.90 54.92 -11.99
C GLU A 592 20.44 55.32 -12.41
N ALA A 593 19.53 55.55 -11.44
CA ALA A 593 18.23 56.31 -11.49
C ALA A 593 17.13 55.94 -12.55
N ALA A 594 15.82 56.15 -12.34
CA ALA A 594 15.08 56.99 -11.40
C ALA A 594 13.70 56.39 -10.96
N SER A 595 13.04 57.09 -10.02
CA SER A 595 11.84 56.68 -9.26
C SER A 595 10.49 56.73 -10.00
N SER A 596 9.59 55.77 -9.70
CA SER A 596 8.18 56.09 -9.39
C SER A 596 7.54 55.03 -8.47
N SER A 597 6.61 55.46 -7.62
CA SER A 597 5.99 54.65 -6.55
C SER A 597 4.57 54.23 -6.92
N THR A 598 4.28 52.93 -6.88
CA THR A 598 2.90 52.43 -6.65
C THR A 598 2.87 51.07 -5.95
N ARG A 599 2.49 51.12 -4.67
CA ARG A 599 1.70 50.16 -3.87
C ARG A 599 1.80 48.65 -4.17
N ALA A 600 2.34 47.92 -3.19
CA ALA A 600 2.57 46.48 -3.22
C ALA A 600 1.31 45.60 -3.35
N LEU A 601 1.44 44.55 -4.15
CA LEU A 601 0.86 43.23 -3.92
C LEU A 601 2.04 42.25 -3.78
N ALA A 602 1.99 41.36 -2.78
CA ALA A 602 3.14 40.51 -2.45
C ALA A 602 3.28 39.34 -3.44
N GLU A 603 4.27 39.42 -4.33
CA GLU A 603 4.66 38.32 -5.20
C GLU A 603 5.31 37.18 -4.39
N PHE A 604 4.73 35.97 -4.47
CA PHE A 604 5.39 34.77 -3.96
C PHE A 604 6.55 34.38 -4.87
N SER A 605 7.77 34.63 -4.43
CA SER A 605 8.98 34.10 -5.08
C SER A 605 9.02 32.57 -5.00
N PRO A 606 9.42 31.86 -6.08
CA PRO A 606 9.54 30.40 -6.07
C PRO A 606 10.84 29.98 -5.35
N SER A 607 10.81 29.97 -4.01
CA SER A 607 11.93 29.52 -3.20
C SER A 607 12.11 28.01 -3.27
N GLY A 608 13.28 27.57 -3.73
CA GLY A 608 13.95 26.34 -3.30
C GLY A 608 13.22 25.02 -3.52
N THR A 609 13.71 24.22 -4.47
CA THR A 609 13.42 22.78 -4.52
C THR A 609 13.97 22.08 -3.28
N ASP A 610 13.17 21.98 -2.22
CA ASP A 610 13.50 21.18 -1.05
C ASP A 610 12.88 19.79 -1.21
N SER A 611 13.70 18.84 -1.65
CA SER A 611 13.34 17.42 -1.70
C SER A 611 13.42 16.85 -0.29
N GLY A 612 12.49 17.27 0.58
CA GLY A 612 12.40 16.80 1.95
C GLY A 612 12.20 15.29 2.02
N ASP A 613 13.11 14.61 2.72
CA ASP A 613 13.03 13.18 3.00
C ASP A 613 11.84 12.88 3.94
N CYS A 614 10.67 12.63 3.35
CA CYS A 614 9.49 12.14 4.06
C CYS A 614 9.71 10.69 4.54
N GLU A 615 10.42 10.52 5.66
CA GLU A 615 10.57 9.25 6.39
C GLU A 615 9.23 8.74 6.95
N SER A 616 8.37 8.22 6.07
CA SER A 616 7.16 7.51 6.47
C SER A 616 7.53 6.18 7.15
N SER A 617 7.18 6.06 8.43
CA SER A 617 7.75 5.05 9.33
C SER A 617 7.49 3.60 8.91
N ALA A 618 8.54 2.79 8.89
CA ALA A 618 8.54 1.41 8.41
C ALA A 618 7.82 0.40 9.35
N SER A 619 7.50 -0.78 8.80
CA SER A 619 7.07 -1.97 9.55
C SER A 619 7.64 -3.24 8.90
N SER A 620 8.29 -4.13 9.66
CA SER A 620 9.11 -5.22 9.10
C SER A 620 8.35 -6.36 8.42
N SER A 621 8.93 -6.95 7.36
CA SER A 621 8.45 -8.21 6.74
C SER A 621 9.32 -9.42 7.15
N ALA A 622 9.18 -9.80 8.42
CA ALA A 622 9.54 -11.09 9.04
C ALA A 622 9.16 -10.92 10.51
N PRO A 623 8.63 -11.94 11.21
CA PRO A 623 8.16 -11.71 12.57
C PRO A 623 9.31 -11.19 13.43
N ARG A 624 9.02 -10.11 14.13
CA ARG A 624 9.86 -9.40 15.11
C ARG A 624 8.86 -8.65 15.96
N GLU A 625 9.19 -8.43 17.23
CA GLU A 625 8.30 -7.84 18.21
C GLU A 625 7.64 -6.58 17.62
N PRO A 626 6.29 -6.55 17.57
CA PRO A 626 5.60 -5.51 16.85
C PRO A 626 5.81 -4.20 17.59
N THR A 627 6.40 -3.22 16.92
CA THR A 627 6.59 -1.89 17.51
C THR A 627 5.22 -1.32 17.93
N ASN A 628 5.13 -0.65 19.09
CA ASN A 628 3.86 -0.19 19.66
C ASN A 628 2.96 0.54 18.64
N LYS A 629 3.55 1.33 17.73
CA LYS A 629 2.83 2.03 16.64
C LYS A 629 2.17 1.08 15.63
N ASN A 630 2.74 -0.08 15.33
CA ASN A 630 2.13 -1.08 14.44
C ASN A 630 1.14 -1.98 15.17
N VAL A 631 1.36 -2.29 16.46
CA VAL A 631 0.35 -2.93 17.32
C VAL A 631 -0.91 -2.07 17.36
N LYS A 632 -0.77 -0.77 17.72
CA LYS A 632 -1.90 0.17 17.80
C LYS A 632 -2.68 0.24 16.49
N ARG A 633 -2.00 0.30 15.33
CA ARG A 633 -2.66 0.32 14.01
C ARG A 633 -3.44 -0.95 13.69
N LEU A 634 -2.89 -2.12 13.99
CA LEU A 634 -3.56 -3.40 13.76
C LEU A 634 -4.75 -3.57 14.71
N ALA A 635 -4.58 -3.27 16.00
CA ALA A 635 -5.64 -3.27 17.00
C ALA A 635 -6.79 -2.32 16.62
N LEU A 636 -6.47 -1.10 16.17
CA LEU A 636 -7.46 -0.13 15.68
C LEU A 636 -8.17 -0.59 14.39
N SER A 637 -7.46 -1.28 13.49
CA SER A 637 -8.09 -1.85 12.29
C SER A 637 -8.99 -3.03 12.64
N GLU A 638 -8.66 -3.80 13.68
CA GLU A 638 -9.50 -4.86 14.22
C GLU A 638 -10.74 -4.28 14.91
N SER A 639 -10.59 -3.27 15.77
CA SER A 639 -11.71 -2.63 16.47
C SER A 639 -12.68 -1.91 15.53
N VAL A 640 -12.20 -1.41 14.37
CA VAL A 640 -13.07 -0.82 13.35
C VAL A 640 -13.79 -1.88 12.50
N ARG A 641 -13.33 -3.14 12.48
CA ARG A 641 -13.95 -4.22 11.69
C ARG A 641 -15.41 -4.50 12.09
N GLN A 642 -15.76 -4.34 13.37
CA GLN A 642 -17.12 -4.59 13.86
C GLN A 642 -18.17 -3.62 13.29
N TYR A 643 -17.75 -2.48 12.73
CA TYR A 643 -18.63 -1.50 12.09
C TYR A 643 -18.78 -1.69 10.57
N LEU A 644 -18.19 -2.75 10.00
CA LEU A 644 -18.40 -3.08 8.58
C LEU A 644 -19.90 -3.29 8.29
N PRO A 645 -20.36 -2.96 7.08
CA PRO A 645 -21.75 -3.19 6.70
C PRO A 645 -22.15 -4.67 6.78
N PRO A 646 -23.41 -4.99 7.16
CA PRO A 646 -23.88 -6.36 7.25
C PRO A 646 -23.72 -7.13 5.93
N MET A 647 -23.21 -8.36 6.02
CA MET A 647 -22.97 -9.23 4.84
C MET A 647 -24.24 -9.59 4.06
N THR A 648 -25.41 -9.46 4.66
CA THR A 648 -26.71 -9.64 4.01
C THR A 648 -27.09 -8.47 3.09
N VAL A 649 -26.49 -7.30 3.28
CA VAL A 649 -26.76 -6.06 2.51
C VAL A 649 -25.59 -5.67 1.61
N LEU A 650 -24.35 -5.99 2.01
CA LEU A 650 -23.12 -5.60 1.31
C LEU A 650 -23.10 -5.98 -0.20
N PRO A 651 -23.51 -7.20 -0.63
CA PRO A 651 -23.56 -7.55 -2.06
C PRO A 651 -24.65 -6.81 -2.85
N LEU A 652 -25.71 -6.33 -2.17
CA LEU A 652 -26.79 -5.55 -2.81
C LEU A 652 -26.34 -4.12 -3.13
N ALA A 653 -25.42 -3.58 -2.33
CA ALA A 653 -24.83 -2.26 -2.51
C ALA A 653 -23.60 -2.27 -3.43
N PHE A 654 -22.85 -3.38 -3.44
CA PHE A 654 -21.65 -3.58 -4.27
C PHE A 654 -21.75 -4.90 -5.06
N PRO A 655 -22.27 -4.87 -6.31
CA PRO A 655 -22.35 -6.06 -7.14
C PRO A 655 -20.98 -6.70 -7.46
N LYS A 656 -19.91 -5.91 -7.44
CA LYS A 656 -18.54 -6.37 -7.62
C LYS A 656 -17.94 -6.79 -6.28
N SER A 657 -17.86 -8.09 -6.03
CA SER A 657 -17.29 -8.65 -4.80
C SER A 657 -15.84 -8.23 -4.54
N SER A 658 -15.07 -7.88 -5.57
CA SER A 658 -13.71 -7.33 -5.47
C SER A 658 -13.60 -6.05 -4.62
N VAL A 659 -14.70 -5.32 -4.40
CA VAL A 659 -14.74 -4.18 -3.47
C VAL A 659 -14.42 -4.62 -2.04
N TYR A 660 -14.97 -5.76 -1.59
CA TYR A 660 -14.89 -6.21 -0.19
C TYR A 660 -14.17 -7.55 0.02
N SER A 661 -14.03 -8.42 -0.98
CA SER A 661 -13.52 -9.80 -0.85
C SER A 661 -12.11 -9.93 -0.27
N THR A 662 -11.35 -8.84 -0.18
CA THR A 662 -10.03 -8.81 0.48
C THR A 662 -10.10 -8.66 2.00
N ILE A 663 -11.28 -8.39 2.56
CA ILE A 663 -11.49 -8.20 3.98
C ILE A 663 -11.83 -9.56 4.62
N PRO A 664 -11.09 -10.02 5.65
CA PRO A 664 -11.41 -11.24 6.36
C PRO A 664 -12.82 -11.20 6.97
N GLY A 665 -13.62 -12.25 6.76
CA GLY A 665 -14.99 -12.36 7.26
C GLY A 665 -16.07 -11.78 6.34
N THR A 666 -15.72 -11.18 5.20
CA THR A 666 -16.71 -10.69 4.21
C THR A 666 -16.90 -11.62 3.01
N THR A 667 -16.53 -12.89 3.15
CA THR A 667 -16.97 -13.98 2.26
C THR A 667 -18.17 -14.66 2.92
N PRO A 668 -19.26 -14.98 2.18
CA PRO A 668 -20.33 -15.80 2.75
C PRO A 668 -19.76 -17.12 3.29
N PRO A 669 -20.21 -17.61 4.45
CA PRO A 669 -19.90 -18.98 4.85
C PRO A 669 -20.55 -19.95 3.86
N ASP A 670 -19.88 -21.07 3.57
CA ASP A 670 -20.45 -22.16 2.78
C ASP A 670 -21.60 -22.81 3.59
N GLY A 671 -22.85 -22.36 3.35
CA GLY A 671 -24.04 -22.86 4.04
C GLY A 671 -25.36 -22.29 3.49
N ASP A 672 -26.32 -23.17 3.22
CA ASP A 672 -27.53 -22.91 2.40
C ASP A 672 -28.65 -22.07 3.06
N SER A 673 -28.37 -21.33 4.13
CA SER A 673 -29.38 -20.46 4.76
C SER A 673 -29.39 -19.06 4.14
N SER A 674 -30.15 -18.89 3.04
CA SER A 674 -30.47 -17.55 2.53
C SER A 674 -31.25 -16.76 3.59
N PRO A 675 -30.84 -15.53 3.96
CA PRO A 675 -31.51 -14.73 4.98
C PRO A 675 -32.94 -14.38 4.54
N LEU A 676 -33.87 -14.34 5.50
CA LEU A 676 -35.28 -14.05 5.23
C LEU A 676 -35.44 -12.65 4.62
N ALA A 677 -36.34 -12.50 3.64
CA ALA A 677 -36.50 -11.24 2.92
C ALA A 677 -36.78 -10.04 3.85
N ALA A 678 -37.59 -10.25 4.88
CA ALA A 678 -37.89 -9.24 5.92
C ALA A 678 -36.67 -8.86 6.77
N GLU A 679 -35.75 -9.79 7.04
CA GLU A 679 -34.50 -9.50 7.76
C GLU A 679 -33.58 -8.60 6.92
N VAL A 680 -33.44 -8.92 5.62
CA VAL A 680 -32.67 -8.09 4.67
C VAL A 680 -33.26 -6.68 4.55
N ASP A 681 -34.59 -6.55 4.55
CA ASP A 681 -35.27 -5.26 4.43
C ASP A 681 -35.21 -4.42 5.72
N ALA A 682 -35.22 -5.06 6.89
CA ALA A 682 -34.94 -4.41 8.17
C ALA A 682 -33.49 -3.91 8.24
N ARG A 683 -32.52 -4.73 7.81
CA ARG A 683 -31.10 -4.33 7.71
C ARG A 683 -30.89 -3.21 6.69
N LEU A 684 -31.58 -3.23 5.55
CA LEU A 684 -31.56 -2.11 4.60
C LEU A 684 -32.08 -0.81 5.25
N HIS A 685 -33.15 -0.88 6.04
CA HIS A 685 -33.71 0.29 6.73
C HIS A 685 -32.77 0.87 7.80
N GLU A 686 -32.13 0.00 8.57
CA GLU A 686 -31.10 0.34 9.56
C GLU A 686 -29.94 1.10 8.92
N GLN A 687 -29.36 0.54 7.85
CA GLN A 687 -28.18 1.12 7.19
C GLN A 687 -28.52 2.44 6.47
N ILE A 688 -29.73 2.57 5.90
CA ILE A 688 -30.26 3.86 5.40
C ILE A 688 -30.33 4.91 6.52
N SER A 689 -30.75 4.51 7.72
CA SER A 689 -30.85 5.40 8.88
C SER A 689 -29.48 5.83 9.41
N PHE A 690 -28.50 4.90 9.48
CA PHE A 690 -27.12 5.22 9.85
C PHE A 690 -26.47 6.21 8.86
N LEU A 691 -26.67 6.05 7.56
CA LEU A 691 -26.18 7.01 6.55
C LEU A 691 -26.86 8.38 6.66
N ARG A 692 -28.17 8.43 6.95
CA ARG A 692 -28.86 9.70 7.25
C ARG A 692 -28.25 10.40 8.46
N ILE A 693 -28.05 9.69 9.57
CA ILE A 693 -27.40 10.22 10.77
C ILE A 693 -25.98 10.73 10.45
N PHE A 694 -25.21 9.99 9.65
CA PHE A 694 -23.88 10.43 9.22
C PHE A 694 -23.93 11.72 8.38
N LEU A 695 -24.89 11.86 7.45
CA LEU A 695 -25.12 13.09 6.69
C LEU A 695 -25.62 14.28 7.54
N LEU A 696 -26.07 14.04 8.77
CA LEU A 696 -26.28 15.11 9.76
C LEU A 696 -24.97 15.51 10.42
N ARG A 697 -24.09 14.53 10.71
CA ARG A 697 -22.74 14.81 11.21
C ARG A 697 -21.93 15.61 10.19
N THR A 698 -22.06 15.37 8.88
CA THR A 698 -21.29 16.14 7.88
C THR A 698 -21.64 17.63 7.83
N LYS A 699 -22.82 18.02 8.35
CA LYS A 699 -23.28 19.41 8.49
C LYS A 699 -22.85 20.07 9.82
N SER A 700 -22.16 19.36 10.71
CA SER A 700 -21.76 19.90 12.02
C SER A 700 -20.46 20.69 11.95
N SER A 701 -20.32 21.71 12.80
CA SER A 701 -19.09 22.49 12.93
C SER A 701 -17.89 21.64 13.37
N GLU A 702 -18.12 20.60 14.18
CA GLU A 702 -17.08 19.62 14.57
C GLU A 702 -16.49 18.91 13.34
N PHE A 703 -17.34 18.49 12.41
CA PHE A 703 -16.92 17.79 11.19
C PHE A 703 -16.24 18.74 10.20
N SER A 704 -16.76 19.97 10.01
CA SER A 704 -16.08 20.99 9.19
C SER A 704 -14.69 21.33 9.75
N TRP A 705 -14.56 21.44 11.08
CA TRP A 705 -13.30 21.71 11.76
C TRP A 705 -12.28 20.58 11.61
N TRP A 706 -12.72 19.32 11.76
CA TRP A 706 -11.91 18.15 11.42
C TRP A 706 -11.48 18.18 9.95
N GLY A 707 -12.40 18.49 9.05
CA GLY A 707 -12.17 18.58 7.61
C GLY A 707 -11.04 19.54 7.24
N MET A 708 -11.05 20.75 7.81
CA MET A 708 -10.00 21.77 7.61
C MET A 708 -8.58 21.32 8.05
N ARG A 709 -8.49 20.30 8.91
CA ARG A 709 -7.22 19.76 9.45
C ARG A 709 -6.85 18.39 8.88
N SER A 710 -7.79 17.73 8.20
CA SER A 710 -7.63 16.40 7.64
C SER A 710 -6.86 16.42 6.32
N SER A 711 -6.32 15.26 5.94
CA SER A 711 -5.75 15.05 4.59
C SER A 711 -6.69 14.22 3.70
N VAL A 712 -7.98 14.35 3.98
CA VAL A 712 -9.12 13.69 3.35
C VAL A 712 -10.06 14.78 2.88
N ASP A 713 -10.54 14.67 1.65
CA ASP A 713 -11.52 15.62 1.13
C ASP A 713 -12.88 15.40 1.80
N VAL A 714 -13.51 16.50 2.21
CA VAL A 714 -14.79 16.53 2.92
C VAL A 714 -15.95 16.33 1.94
N GLU A 715 -15.78 16.80 0.70
CA GLU A 715 -16.73 16.65 -0.38
C GLU A 715 -16.82 15.16 -0.76
N ASP A 716 -15.68 14.50 -1.03
CA ASP A 716 -15.62 13.05 -1.30
C ASP A 716 -16.27 12.17 -0.22
N VAL A 717 -16.12 12.53 1.08
CA VAL A 717 -16.78 11.79 2.19
C VAL A 717 -18.29 11.97 2.15
N THR A 718 -18.75 13.18 1.83
CA THR A 718 -20.16 13.54 1.82
C THR A 718 -20.86 12.92 0.60
N ASP A 719 -20.24 13.01 -0.58
CA ASP A 719 -20.74 12.45 -1.83
C ASP A 719 -20.81 10.92 -1.76
N ALA A 720 -19.83 10.26 -1.14
CA ALA A 720 -19.87 8.83 -0.91
C ALA A 720 -21.04 8.39 -0.02
N ALA A 721 -21.33 9.15 1.04
CA ALA A 721 -22.49 8.89 1.89
C ALA A 721 -23.82 9.13 1.16
N GLN A 722 -23.91 10.14 0.29
CA GLN A 722 -25.09 10.40 -0.54
C GLN A 722 -25.30 9.35 -1.64
N SER A 723 -24.24 8.94 -2.33
CA SER A 723 -24.22 7.86 -3.32
C SER A 723 -24.75 6.56 -2.72
N LEU A 724 -24.20 6.16 -1.56
CA LEU A 724 -24.64 4.98 -0.83
C LEU A 724 -26.09 5.08 -0.36
N LEU A 725 -26.50 6.20 0.23
CA LEU A 725 -27.87 6.38 0.71
C LEU A 725 -28.87 6.23 -0.44
N SER A 726 -28.61 6.89 -1.57
CA SER A 726 -29.44 6.81 -2.77
C SER A 726 -29.51 5.39 -3.31
N ARG A 727 -28.38 4.68 -3.36
CA ARG A 727 -28.29 3.29 -3.81
C ARG A 727 -29.07 2.33 -2.92
N LEU A 728 -28.93 2.44 -1.59
CA LEU A 728 -29.64 1.58 -0.64
C LEU A 728 -31.16 1.83 -0.65
N ILE A 729 -31.60 3.09 -0.79
CA ILE A 729 -33.01 3.43 -0.98
C ILE A 729 -33.55 2.76 -2.25
N ALA A 730 -32.86 2.89 -3.39
CA ALA A 730 -33.26 2.28 -4.65
C ALA A 730 -33.21 0.74 -4.64
N VAL A 731 -32.33 0.13 -3.84
CA VAL A 731 -32.34 -1.33 -3.58
C VAL A 731 -33.59 -1.73 -2.78
N ARG A 732 -33.87 -1.04 -1.66
CA ARG A 732 -35.02 -1.34 -0.81
C ARG A 732 -36.35 -1.16 -1.55
N GLN A 733 -36.51 -0.07 -2.31
CA GLN A 733 -37.70 0.18 -3.13
C GLN A 733 -37.94 -0.93 -4.16
N ARG A 734 -36.91 -1.36 -4.91
CA ARG A 734 -37.04 -2.46 -5.88
C ARG A 734 -37.42 -3.79 -5.23
N ARG A 735 -36.95 -4.05 -4.00
CA ARG A 735 -37.30 -5.27 -3.26
C ARG A 735 -38.75 -5.27 -2.80
N LEU A 736 -39.23 -4.15 -2.25
CA LEU A 736 -40.65 -3.99 -1.86
C LEU A 736 -41.60 -4.19 -3.05
N LEU A 737 -41.30 -3.56 -4.19
CA LEU A 737 -42.09 -3.73 -5.43
C LEU A 737 -42.05 -5.17 -5.98
N ALA A 738 -40.92 -5.88 -5.81
CA ALA A 738 -40.81 -7.29 -6.21
C ALA A 738 -41.64 -8.22 -5.31
N SER A 739 -41.79 -7.91 -4.02
CA SER A 739 -42.70 -8.64 -3.10
C SER A 739 -44.19 -8.35 -3.31
N GLU A 740 -44.54 -7.27 -4.02
CA GLU A 740 -45.93 -6.92 -4.35
C GLU A 740 -46.42 -7.51 -5.68
N SER A 741 -45.54 -8.19 -6.43
CA SER A 741 -45.90 -8.87 -7.68
C SER A 741 -46.61 -10.20 -7.37
N PRO A 742 -47.87 -10.43 -7.80
CA PRO A 742 -48.54 -11.69 -7.56
C PRO A 742 -47.84 -12.82 -8.33
N ILE A 743 -47.61 -13.94 -7.64
CA ILE A 743 -47.18 -15.20 -8.27
C ILE A 743 -48.32 -15.65 -9.22
N PRO A 744 -48.04 -15.99 -10.49
CA PRO A 744 -49.05 -16.44 -11.45
C PRO A 744 -49.61 -17.84 -11.15
#